data_AF-A0A348WPK9-F1
#
_entry.id   AF-A0A348WPK9-F1
#
_cell.length_a   1.000
_cell.length_b   1.000
_cell.length_c   1.000
_cell.angle_alpha   90.00
_cell.angle_beta   90.00
_cell.angle_gamma   90.00
#
_symmetry.space_group_name_H-M   'P 1'
#
loop_
_entity.id
_entity.type
_entity.pdbx_description
1 polymer ?
#
loop_
_entity_poly.entity_id
_entity_poly.type
_entity_poly.pdbx_seq_one_letter_code
_entity_poly.pdbx_strand_id
1 'polypeptide(L)'
;MHAIINGFGEGVTRNNMAGNAARLKKIIMINGHLPGIVELDLEGHTNICGSNASGKTTLQRMIPVFYGEQPNKVVPKTRDNFDKFYLPYSNSYIIYSYQSAAQRDVQVVLTKRNDGVDYRFIDAEYCPQDYLDEQGDKVIAVDYQEWLKRLRAKGHLFSHKISATSEFRTLIQNDVQALQHTQKDSVKLRQLAARFALVKAPHKLRHIEKLVSAVHAKEGKMDTLRSMLAAILEEDGHAVPHSSIRGEKIRRWIEQMRQTMRLDDLQAAFTELSSGAHRYGDELAELWAIQPLLLEHREQLADQERDLKATLKTIEQRISQRTADYEQQRDQINETLSEYKAELKQVERQLDEAQNRADEFRDANIEEWEHTIDRLPELQEQAEEVKQQRIVLLEAHQAERQQLDSEKLKLTERQQRRDVKHQAKLDALAQELSELHARHSEALSEFREQHQSHRNEQTDRWRDEREAVKLKLAALNSESHHANAEEQQQLDALSERVVDAQEHLTLQRDQLEQAREQLNQSQRSRLRVSEELNRTREQLASVKITVKQKAIELEPNPDSLRGFLHSHLPTWHDTIGKVICPSLLERTDLNPVFEEANDSVYGLQIDLTAIELTPHDNEQGRRELEQLQSQQQSLIKRVEEIEQQLGRESECVSEAEAQVHQVQHQLQKQQREVEYALDAQARLKADIKRQVSERAQQLRAQQEAYEERLESLNEHIESSTQALIEQQRSAEIEL
;
A
#
# COMPACT_ATOMS: atom_id res chain seq x y z
N MET A 1 -7.83 -49.88 24.83
CA MET A 1 -9.30 -50.02 24.91
C MET A 1 -9.69 -51.10 23.91
N HIS A 2 -9.86 -52.34 24.36
CA HIS A 2 -10.21 -53.49 23.52
C HIS A 2 -11.66 -53.39 23.07
N ALA A 3 -11.91 -53.35 21.76
CA ALA A 3 -13.25 -53.50 21.19
C ALA A 3 -13.38 -54.93 20.66
N ILE A 4 -13.87 -55.82 21.53
CA ILE A 4 -14.35 -57.16 21.17
C ILE A 4 -15.83 -56.98 20.81
N ILE A 5 -16.22 -57.30 19.58
CA ILE A 5 -17.63 -57.30 19.14
C ILE A 5 -18.02 -58.76 18.88
N ASN A 6 -18.79 -59.32 19.82
CA ASN A 6 -19.36 -60.67 19.74
C ASN A 6 -20.48 -60.74 18.70
N GLY A 7 -20.45 -61.73 17.81
CA GLY A 7 -21.53 -62.07 16.89
C GLY A 7 -22.50 -63.08 17.50
N PHE A 8 -23.80 -62.89 17.25
CA PHE A 8 -24.85 -63.89 17.45
C PHE A 8 -25.74 -63.96 16.21
N GLY A 9 -26.11 -65.17 15.81
CA GLY A 9 -27.10 -65.45 14.77
C GLY A 9 -26.81 -66.73 13.98
N GLU A 10 -27.14 -67.88 14.55
CA GLU A 10 -27.13 -69.19 13.88
C GLU A 10 -28.27 -69.32 12.85
N GLY A 11 -28.01 -70.14 11.82
CA GLY A 11 -29.04 -71.00 11.25
C GLY A 11 -29.31 -70.87 9.76
N VAL A 12 -28.40 -71.35 8.89
CA VAL A 12 -28.78 -71.99 7.61
C VAL A 12 -27.76 -73.10 7.28
N THR A 13 -28.29 -74.30 7.05
CA THR A 13 -27.62 -75.56 6.70
C THR A 13 -26.63 -75.42 5.54
N ARG A 14 -25.34 -75.67 5.78
CA ARG A 14 -24.30 -75.76 4.73
C ARG A 14 -24.25 -77.16 4.12
N ASN A 15 -24.50 -77.22 2.81
CA ASN A 15 -24.18 -78.37 1.96
C ASN A 15 -22.65 -78.60 1.97
N ASN A 16 -22.25 -79.82 2.33
CA ASN A 16 -20.88 -80.33 2.37
C ASN A 16 -20.28 -80.53 0.96
N MET A 17 -19.81 -79.44 0.33
CA MET A 17 -19.03 -79.49 -0.94
C MET A 17 -17.76 -78.61 -0.90
N ALA A 18 -17.30 -78.17 0.29
CA ALA A 18 -16.20 -77.19 0.43
C ALA A 18 -14.99 -77.75 1.20
N GLY A 19 -14.55 -78.98 0.88
CA GLY A 19 -13.50 -79.67 1.63
C GLY A 19 -12.05 -79.27 1.32
N ASN A 20 -11.76 -78.33 0.40
CA ASN A 20 -10.37 -78.05 0.00
C ASN A 20 -10.11 -76.66 -0.62
N ALA A 21 -10.84 -75.62 -0.20
CA ALA A 21 -10.64 -74.27 -0.73
C ALA A 21 -9.52 -73.53 0.04
N ALA A 22 -8.52 -73.01 -0.66
CA ALA A 22 -7.59 -72.04 -0.09
C ALA A 22 -8.33 -70.79 0.37
N ARG A 23 -7.92 -70.23 1.51
CA ARG A 23 -8.62 -69.09 2.14
C ARG A 23 -7.65 -68.07 2.66
N LEU A 24 -7.92 -66.80 2.40
CA LEU A 24 -7.25 -65.67 3.05
C LEU A 24 -7.80 -65.55 4.48
N LYS A 25 -6.94 -65.69 5.49
CA LYS A 25 -7.33 -65.65 6.91
C LYS A 25 -7.25 -64.23 7.46
N LYS A 26 -6.10 -63.56 7.31
CA LYS A 26 -5.86 -62.24 7.91
C LYS A 26 -5.04 -61.34 7.00
N ILE A 27 -5.30 -60.03 7.08
CA ILE A 27 -4.44 -58.98 6.54
C ILE A 27 -3.90 -58.18 7.72
N ILE A 28 -2.59 -58.16 7.90
CA ILE A 28 -1.93 -57.43 8.98
C ILE A 28 -1.09 -56.31 8.38
N MET A 29 -1.20 -55.12 8.96
CA MET A 29 -0.39 -53.96 8.64
C MET A 29 0.37 -53.52 9.88
N ILE A 30 1.69 -53.43 9.75
CA ILE A 30 2.60 -53.00 10.82
C ILE A 30 3.29 -51.72 10.34
N ASN A 31 3.22 -50.65 11.15
CA ASN A 31 3.82 -49.35 10.82
C ASN A 31 3.42 -48.83 9.42
N GLY A 32 2.16 -49.02 9.03
CA GLY A 32 1.63 -48.61 7.73
C GLY A 32 0.98 -47.22 7.73
N HIS A 33 0.06 -46.98 6.79
CA HIS A 33 -0.74 -45.75 6.70
C HIS A 33 -1.61 -45.48 7.96
N LEU A 34 -2.06 -46.55 8.63
CA LEU A 34 -2.82 -46.47 9.86
C LEU A 34 -1.86 -46.57 11.05
N PRO A 35 -1.96 -45.69 12.06
CA PRO A 35 -1.06 -45.72 13.20
C PRO A 35 -1.24 -47.00 14.02
N GLY A 36 -0.12 -47.64 14.36
CA GLY A 36 -0.09 -48.88 15.14
C GLY A 36 -0.13 -50.15 14.30
N ILE A 37 -0.56 -51.24 14.93
CA ILE A 37 -0.72 -52.56 14.31
C ILE A 37 -2.20 -52.73 13.99
N VAL A 38 -2.51 -52.91 12.71
CA VAL A 38 -3.89 -53.12 12.26
C VAL A 38 -4.00 -54.55 11.77
N GLU A 39 -4.80 -55.34 12.47
CA GLU A 39 -5.15 -56.71 12.07
C GLU A 39 -6.59 -56.72 11.57
N LEU A 40 -6.77 -57.14 10.32
CA LEU A 40 -8.07 -57.40 9.72
C LEU A 40 -8.25 -58.91 9.61
N ASP A 41 -9.10 -59.44 10.48
CA ASP A 41 -9.55 -60.83 10.39
C ASP A 41 -10.57 -60.98 9.26
N LEU A 42 -10.35 -61.96 8.39
CA LEU A 42 -11.20 -62.28 7.25
C LEU A 42 -11.76 -63.71 7.37
N GLU A 43 -11.62 -64.37 8.52
CA GLU A 43 -12.25 -65.65 8.78
C GLU A 43 -13.78 -65.49 8.94
N GLY A 44 -14.52 -65.89 7.90
CA GLY A 44 -15.99 -65.84 7.88
C GLY A 44 -16.55 -64.58 7.22
N HIS A 45 -17.68 -64.08 7.71
CA HIS A 45 -18.35 -62.89 7.17
C HIS A 45 -17.86 -61.64 7.89
N THR A 46 -16.94 -60.90 7.28
CA THR A 46 -16.37 -59.67 7.86
C THR A 46 -17.06 -58.44 7.29
N ASN A 47 -17.61 -57.59 8.16
CA ASN A 47 -18.20 -56.30 7.78
C ASN A 47 -17.33 -55.14 8.30
N ILE A 48 -16.86 -54.27 7.40
CA ILE A 48 -15.98 -53.15 7.76
C ILE A 48 -16.83 -51.89 8.01
N CYS A 49 -17.13 -51.60 9.28
CA CYS A 49 -17.89 -50.42 9.74
C CYS A 49 -16.98 -49.24 10.15
N GLY A 50 -17.52 -48.02 10.31
CA GLY A 50 -16.74 -46.78 10.53
C GLY A 50 -17.29 -45.53 9.81
N SER A 51 -16.72 -44.35 10.08
CA SER A 51 -17.12 -43.05 9.50
C SER A 51 -16.51 -42.82 8.10
N ASN A 52 -17.02 -41.83 7.36
CA ASN A 52 -16.38 -41.38 6.12
C ASN A 52 -14.93 -40.95 6.40
N ALA A 53 -14.00 -41.29 5.49
CA ALA A 53 -12.55 -41.07 5.63
C ALA A 53 -11.81 -41.87 6.72
N SER A 54 -12.45 -42.81 7.43
CA SER A 54 -11.80 -43.69 8.42
C SER A 54 -10.83 -44.75 7.85
N GLY A 55 -10.63 -44.79 6.52
CA GLY A 55 -9.72 -45.75 5.87
C GLY A 55 -10.35 -47.05 5.38
N LYS A 56 -11.69 -47.24 5.46
CA LYS A 56 -12.36 -48.49 5.02
C LYS A 56 -12.05 -48.94 3.60
N THR A 57 -12.29 -48.06 2.63
CA THR A 57 -12.02 -48.34 1.21
C THR A 57 -10.52 -48.54 0.98
N THR A 58 -9.69 -47.93 1.83
CA THR A 58 -8.23 -48.09 1.79
C THR A 58 -7.83 -49.51 2.21
N LEU A 59 -8.45 -50.07 3.27
CA LEU A 59 -8.24 -51.46 3.68
C LEU A 59 -8.79 -52.46 2.65
N GLN A 60 -9.98 -52.22 2.07
CA GLN A 60 -10.56 -53.14 1.07
C GLN A 60 -9.72 -53.24 -0.22
N ARG A 61 -9.01 -52.18 -0.59
CA ARG A 61 -8.11 -52.14 -1.78
C ARG A 61 -6.89 -53.06 -1.67
N MET A 62 -6.62 -53.62 -0.49
CA MET A 62 -5.55 -54.59 -0.28
C MET A 62 -5.90 -55.98 -0.81
N ILE A 63 -7.20 -56.30 -0.90
CA ILE A 63 -7.65 -57.63 -1.32
C ILE A 63 -7.23 -57.95 -2.77
N PRO A 64 -7.41 -57.07 -3.79
CA PRO A 64 -6.93 -57.36 -5.14
C PRO A 64 -5.41 -57.55 -5.24
N VAL A 65 -4.61 -56.89 -4.39
CA VAL A 65 -3.14 -57.00 -4.40
C VAL A 65 -2.71 -58.41 -4.02
N PHE A 66 -3.37 -59.04 -3.05
CA PHE A 66 -3.13 -60.44 -2.69
C PHE A 66 -3.30 -61.39 -3.88
N TYR A 67 -4.32 -61.16 -4.70
CA TYR A 67 -4.59 -61.98 -5.89
C TYR A 67 -3.67 -61.66 -7.09
N GLY A 68 -2.75 -60.71 -6.95
CA GLY A 68 -1.73 -60.39 -7.96
C GLY A 68 -2.02 -59.16 -8.83
N GLU A 69 -2.94 -58.29 -8.45
CA GLU A 69 -3.11 -56.99 -9.11
C GLU A 69 -1.88 -56.10 -8.87
N GLN A 70 -1.60 -55.15 -9.77
CA GLN A 70 -0.46 -54.26 -9.56
C GLN A 70 -0.71 -53.30 -8.39
N PRO A 71 0.21 -53.18 -7.41
CA PRO A 71 0.01 -52.32 -6.24
C PRO A 71 -0.35 -50.87 -6.59
N ASN A 72 0.28 -50.27 -7.60
CA ASN A 72 -0.04 -48.90 -8.02
C ASN A 72 -1.41 -48.75 -8.70
N LYS A 73 -2.02 -49.83 -9.21
CA LYS A 73 -3.36 -49.77 -9.83
C LYS A 73 -4.48 -49.76 -8.80
N VAL A 74 -4.25 -50.31 -7.61
CA VAL A 74 -5.26 -50.31 -6.55
C VAL A 74 -5.29 -49.00 -5.77
N VAL A 75 -4.30 -48.12 -5.96
CA VAL A 75 -4.26 -46.79 -5.35
C VAL A 75 -4.88 -45.76 -6.31
N PRO A 76 -5.77 -44.86 -5.83
CA PRO A 76 -6.27 -43.76 -6.65
C PRO A 76 -5.14 -42.89 -7.17
N LYS A 77 -5.29 -42.38 -8.39
CA LYS A 77 -4.35 -41.41 -8.98
C LYS A 77 -4.17 -40.11 -8.17
N THR A 78 -5.03 -39.86 -7.19
CA THR A 78 -4.99 -38.71 -6.29
C THR A 78 -4.09 -38.90 -5.06
N ARG A 79 -3.55 -40.11 -4.84
CA ARG A 79 -2.67 -40.43 -3.71
C ARG A 79 -1.27 -40.80 -4.19
N ASP A 80 -0.31 -40.77 -3.26
CA ASP A 80 1.05 -41.25 -3.50
C ASP A 80 1.07 -42.72 -3.93
N ASN A 81 2.17 -43.13 -4.58
CA ASN A 81 2.41 -44.52 -4.97
C ASN A 81 2.24 -45.49 -3.79
N PHE A 82 1.90 -46.74 -4.09
CA PHE A 82 1.52 -47.75 -3.10
C PHE A 82 2.58 -47.95 -2.00
N ASP A 83 3.85 -47.93 -2.38
CA ASP A 83 4.98 -48.06 -1.47
C ASP A 83 5.08 -46.89 -0.49
N LYS A 84 4.94 -45.65 -0.96
CA LYS A 84 4.94 -44.46 -0.09
C LYS A 84 3.71 -44.41 0.82
N PHE A 85 2.56 -44.79 0.28
CA PHE A 85 1.30 -44.67 0.98
C PHE A 85 1.10 -45.77 2.04
N TYR A 86 1.30 -47.05 1.70
CA TYR A 86 1.08 -48.16 2.62
C TYR A 86 2.32 -48.61 3.40
N LEU A 87 3.52 -48.36 2.87
CA LEU A 87 4.81 -48.77 3.46
C LEU A 87 5.73 -47.55 3.67
N PRO A 88 5.34 -46.57 4.50
CA PRO A 88 6.08 -45.31 4.65
C PRO A 88 7.50 -45.50 5.20
N TYR A 89 7.72 -46.49 6.07
CA TYR A 89 8.98 -46.73 6.77
C TYR A 89 9.70 -48.00 6.30
N SER A 90 10.99 -48.14 6.63
CA SER A 90 11.77 -49.35 6.30
C SER A 90 11.32 -50.59 7.07
N ASN A 91 10.75 -50.40 8.26
CA ASN A 91 10.14 -51.43 9.10
C ASN A 91 8.61 -51.51 8.95
N SER A 92 8.06 -50.98 7.84
CA SER A 92 6.65 -51.18 7.48
C SER A 92 6.48 -52.54 6.83
N TYR A 93 5.46 -53.29 7.28
CA TYR A 93 5.12 -54.60 6.71
C TYR A 93 3.63 -54.69 6.43
N ILE A 94 3.30 -55.30 5.29
CA ILE A 94 1.96 -55.82 5.02
C ILE A 94 2.06 -57.33 4.91
N ILE A 95 1.25 -58.04 5.67
CA ILE A 95 1.31 -59.49 5.80
C ILE A 95 -0.06 -60.06 5.46
N TYR A 96 -0.11 -60.92 4.47
CA TYR A 96 -1.28 -61.72 4.13
C TYR A 96 -1.09 -63.11 4.73
N SER A 97 -1.84 -63.46 5.77
CA SER A 97 -1.88 -64.81 6.30
C SER A 97 -3.01 -65.58 5.63
N TYR A 98 -2.70 -66.73 5.04
CA TYR A 98 -3.66 -67.52 4.28
C TYR A 98 -3.34 -69.01 4.36
N GLN A 99 -4.35 -69.83 4.10
CA GLN A 99 -4.19 -71.26 3.97
C GLN A 99 -4.00 -71.61 2.50
N SER A 100 -2.89 -72.25 2.15
CA SER A 100 -2.62 -72.67 0.77
C SER A 100 -3.47 -73.87 0.35
N ALA A 101 -3.47 -74.21 -0.94
CA ALA A 101 -4.14 -75.42 -1.44
C ALA A 101 -3.59 -76.72 -0.85
N ALA A 102 -2.39 -76.68 -0.26
CA ALA A 102 -1.79 -77.80 0.47
C ALA A 102 -2.25 -77.87 1.94
N GLN A 103 -3.26 -77.10 2.33
CA GLN A 103 -3.78 -76.99 3.70
C GLN A 103 -2.73 -76.52 4.72
N ARG A 104 -1.68 -75.82 4.26
CA ARG A 104 -0.65 -75.22 5.12
C ARG A 104 -0.99 -73.77 5.41
N ASP A 105 -0.71 -73.35 6.63
CA ASP A 105 -0.77 -71.96 7.02
C ASP A 105 0.53 -71.28 6.62
N VAL A 106 0.37 -70.35 5.68
CA VAL A 106 1.47 -69.65 5.02
C VAL A 106 1.20 -68.16 5.05
N GLN A 107 2.24 -67.36 4.84
CA GLN A 107 2.09 -65.92 4.76
C GLN A 107 2.88 -65.33 3.59
N VAL A 108 2.34 -64.25 3.01
CA VAL A 108 3.06 -63.39 2.07
C VAL A 108 3.35 -62.07 2.75
N VAL A 109 4.62 -61.66 2.74
CA VAL A 109 5.05 -60.39 3.32
C VAL A 109 5.49 -59.45 2.22
N LEU A 110 4.95 -58.24 2.26
CA LEU A 110 5.27 -57.13 1.37
C LEU A 110 6.14 -56.13 2.15
N THR A 111 7.30 -55.82 1.59
CA THR A 111 8.28 -54.89 2.17
C THR A 111 8.61 -53.76 1.19
N LYS A 112 8.97 -52.59 1.72
CA LYS A 112 9.30 -51.41 0.92
C LYS A 112 10.54 -51.63 0.03
N ARG A 113 10.47 -51.16 -1.22
CA ARG A 113 11.61 -50.91 -2.11
C ARG A 113 11.67 -49.41 -2.45
N ASN A 114 12.80 -48.92 -2.95
CA ASN A 114 12.95 -47.52 -3.35
C ASN A 114 11.94 -47.06 -4.42
N ASP A 115 11.47 -47.99 -5.26
CA ASP A 115 10.44 -47.75 -6.27
C ASP A 115 9.60 -49.04 -6.41
N GLY A 116 8.60 -49.16 -5.53
CA GLY A 116 7.68 -50.29 -5.47
C GLY A 116 7.83 -51.22 -4.27
N VAL A 117 7.40 -52.46 -4.43
CA VAL A 117 7.24 -53.43 -3.33
C VAL A 117 7.90 -54.75 -3.69
N ASP A 118 8.47 -55.40 -2.69
CA ASP A 118 9.03 -56.74 -2.81
C ASP A 118 8.19 -57.74 -2.01
N TYR A 119 7.97 -58.92 -2.58
CA TYR A 119 7.17 -60.00 -2.01
C TYR A 119 8.07 -61.13 -1.50
N ARG A 120 7.70 -61.74 -0.37
CA ARG A 120 8.30 -62.98 0.13
C ARG A 120 7.25 -63.89 0.74
N PHE A 121 7.24 -65.14 0.32
CA PHE A 121 6.41 -66.20 0.90
C PHE A 121 7.13 -66.86 2.06
N ILE A 122 6.40 -67.21 3.11
CA ILE A 122 6.92 -67.88 4.30
C ILE A 122 5.97 -69.02 4.66
N ASP A 123 6.54 -70.20 4.87
CA ASP A 123 5.82 -71.40 5.27
C ASP A 123 5.71 -71.45 6.79
N ALA A 124 4.94 -70.51 7.34
CA ALA A 124 4.63 -70.37 8.75
C ALA A 124 3.36 -69.54 8.93
N GLU A 125 2.65 -69.80 10.03
CA GLU A 125 1.57 -68.94 10.50
C GLU A 125 2.11 -67.58 10.98
N TYR A 126 1.29 -66.55 10.93
CA TYR A 126 1.66 -65.23 11.41
C TYR A 126 1.81 -65.23 12.94
N CYS A 127 3.01 -64.86 13.43
CA CYS A 127 3.29 -64.65 14.84
C CYS A 127 3.79 -63.22 15.08
N PRO A 128 3.13 -62.41 15.93
CA PRO A 128 3.53 -61.02 16.20
C PRO A 128 4.98 -60.87 16.68
N GLN A 129 5.49 -61.84 17.45
CA GLN A 129 6.85 -61.86 18.00
C GLN A 129 7.95 -61.92 16.93
N ASP A 130 7.61 -62.36 15.70
CA ASP A 130 8.57 -62.38 14.59
C ASP A 130 8.86 -60.96 14.07
N TYR A 131 7.88 -60.08 14.16
CA TYR A 131 7.90 -58.75 13.53
C TYR A 131 8.05 -57.60 14.52
N LEU A 132 7.81 -57.85 15.81
CA LEU A 132 7.76 -56.83 16.85
C LEU A 132 8.83 -57.07 17.93
N ASP A 133 9.31 -55.98 18.49
CA ASP A 133 10.22 -55.96 19.63
C ASP A 133 9.62 -55.10 20.74
N GLU A 134 9.69 -55.59 21.98
CA GLU A 134 9.22 -54.86 23.15
C GLU A 134 10.40 -54.09 23.76
N GLN A 135 10.45 -52.78 23.55
CA GLN A 135 11.46 -51.90 24.13
C GLN A 135 10.80 -50.96 25.15
N GLY A 136 10.75 -51.41 26.41
CA GLY A 136 10.07 -50.68 27.50
C GLY A 136 8.55 -50.65 27.30
N ASP A 137 7.93 -49.48 27.41
CA ASP A 137 6.47 -49.27 27.27
C ASP A 137 6.02 -49.06 25.80
N LYS A 138 6.91 -49.30 24.82
CA LYS A 138 6.63 -49.13 23.39
C LYS A 138 6.94 -50.42 22.61
N VAL A 139 5.98 -50.84 21.79
CA VAL A 139 6.13 -51.93 20.82
C VAL A 139 6.64 -51.36 19.51
N ILE A 140 7.83 -51.79 19.08
CA ILE A 140 8.50 -51.27 17.87
C ILE A 140 8.62 -52.40 16.84
N ALA A 141 8.35 -52.08 15.57
CA ALA A 141 8.53 -53.02 14.48
C ALA A 141 10.03 -53.24 14.15
N VAL A 142 10.40 -54.50 13.99
CA VAL A 142 11.77 -54.97 13.72
C VAL A 142 12.18 -54.58 12.30
N ASP A 143 13.42 -54.13 12.11
CA ASP A 143 13.94 -53.83 10.77
C ASP A 143 14.14 -55.10 9.92
N TYR A 144 14.11 -54.95 8.60
CA TYR A 144 14.08 -56.07 7.65
C TYR A 144 15.24 -57.07 7.82
N GLN A 145 16.45 -56.58 8.14
CA GLN A 145 17.60 -57.46 8.33
C GLN A 145 17.45 -58.33 9.58
N GLU A 146 16.92 -57.76 10.66
CA GLU A 146 16.76 -58.44 11.94
C GLU A 146 15.57 -59.41 11.88
N TRP A 147 14.48 -59.02 11.20
CA TRP A 147 13.37 -59.91 10.89
C TRP A 147 13.82 -61.17 10.12
N LEU A 148 14.69 -61.00 9.10
CA LEU A 148 15.25 -62.13 8.36
C LEU A 148 16.09 -63.06 9.23
N LYS A 149 16.86 -62.51 10.18
CA LYS A 149 17.63 -63.34 11.13
C LYS A 149 16.70 -64.13 12.04
N ARG A 150 15.64 -63.51 12.57
CA ARG A 150 14.63 -64.18 13.41
C ARG A 150 13.97 -65.35 12.68
N LEU A 151 13.56 -65.15 11.42
CA LEU A 151 12.99 -66.23 10.59
C LEU A 151 13.94 -67.40 10.38
N ARG A 152 15.23 -67.11 10.11
CA ARG A 152 16.26 -68.15 9.97
C ARG A 152 16.54 -68.88 11.28
N ALA A 153 16.59 -68.16 12.40
CA ALA A 153 16.82 -68.73 13.72
C ALA A 153 15.70 -69.71 14.14
N LYS A 154 14.45 -69.40 13.78
CA LYS A 154 13.30 -70.29 14.00
C LYS A 154 13.17 -71.42 12.98
N GLY A 155 14.01 -71.46 11.95
CA GLY A 155 14.00 -72.51 10.92
C GLY A 155 12.83 -72.43 9.93
N HIS A 156 12.16 -71.28 9.82
CA HIS A 156 11.05 -71.12 8.86
C HIS A 156 11.57 -71.11 7.42
N LEU A 157 10.88 -71.83 6.53
CA LEU A 157 11.19 -71.86 5.10
C LEU A 157 10.55 -70.67 4.42
N PHE A 158 11.32 -69.91 3.64
CA PHE A 158 10.83 -68.72 2.93
C PHE A 158 11.37 -68.66 1.49
N SER A 159 10.64 -67.97 0.61
CA SER A 159 11.01 -67.81 -0.80
C SER A 159 12.17 -66.83 -0.99
N HIS A 160 12.76 -66.84 -2.20
CA HIS A 160 13.59 -65.72 -2.62
C HIS A 160 12.77 -64.43 -2.64
N LYS A 161 13.49 -63.30 -2.74
CA LYS A 161 12.88 -61.98 -2.86
C LYS A 161 12.27 -61.86 -4.26
N ILE A 162 10.95 -61.67 -4.34
CA ILE A 162 10.22 -61.55 -5.60
C ILE A 162 9.94 -60.07 -5.84
N SER A 163 10.63 -59.49 -6.82
CA SER A 163 10.55 -58.07 -7.14
C SER A 163 9.49 -57.75 -8.21
N ALA A 164 9.16 -58.73 -9.05
CA ALA A 164 8.23 -58.57 -10.16
C ALA A 164 6.83 -59.03 -9.74
N THR A 165 5.83 -58.16 -9.89
CA THR A 165 4.44 -58.52 -9.56
C THR A 165 3.88 -59.60 -10.51
N SER A 166 4.40 -59.70 -11.74
CA SER A 166 4.06 -60.79 -12.67
C SER A 166 4.53 -62.15 -12.15
N GLU A 167 5.74 -62.24 -11.61
CA GLU A 167 6.27 -63.47 -10.99
C GLU A 167 5.45 -63.85 -9.75
N PHE A 168 5.16 -62.87 -8.87
CA PHE A 168 4.26 -63.08 -7.73
C PHE A 168 2.88 -63.60 -8.17
N ARG A 169 2.26 -62.97 -9.18
CA ARG A 169 0.95 -63.36 -9.73
C ARG A 169 0.94 -64.80 -10.20
N THR A 170 1.94 -65.20 -10.97
CA THR A 170 2.00 -66.57 -11.50
C THR A 170 2.24 -67.63 -10.43
N LEU A 171 2.95 -67.28 -9.35
CA LEU A 171 3.17 -68.18 -8.23
C LEU A 171 1.89 -68.36 -7.39
N ILE A 172 1.18 -67.27 -7.06
CA ILE A 172 -0.05 -67.34 -6.25
C ILE A 172 -1.23 -67.97 -7.02
N GLN A 173 -1.32 -67.73 -8.34
CA GLN A 173 -2.37 -68.26 -9.24
C GLN A 173 -2.05 -69.64 -9.85
N ASN A 174 -0.87 -70.19 -9.59
CA ASN A 174 -0.37 -71.45 -10.16
C ASN A 174 -0.25 -71.44 -11.71
N ASP A 175 0.05 -70.29 -12.33
CA ASP A 175 0.20 -70.14 -13.79
C ASP A 175 1.66 -70.09 -14.25
N VAL A 176 2.41 -71.14 -13.90
CA VAL A 176 3.86 -71.25 -14.18
C VAL A 176 4.17 -71.36 -15.68
N GLN A 177 3.17 -71.68 -16.52
CA GLN A 177 3.33 -71.76 -17.98
C GLN A 177 3.35 -70.40 -18.67
N ALA A 178 2.82 -69.34 -18.04
CA ALA A 178 2.76 -68.01 -18.62
C ALA A 178 4.11 -67.26 -18.66
N LEU A 179 5.11 -67.67 -17.86
CA LEU A 179 6.47 -67.14 -17.97
C LEU A 179 7.37 -68.05 -18.81
N GLN A 180 7.87 -67.50 -19.91
CA GLN A 180 8.93 -68.11 -20.71
C GLN A 180 10.27 -68.03 -19.97
N HIS A 181 10.48 -68.89 -18.97
CA HIS A 181 11.75 -69.01 -18.25
C HIS A 181 12.54 -70.26 -18.64
N THR A 182 13.85 -70.22 -18.41
CA THR A 182 14.76 -71.36 -18.55
C THR A 182 14.30 -72.55 -17.69
N GLN A 183 14.46 -73.78 -18.20
CA GLN A 183 13.97 -75.03 -17.57
C GLN A 183 14.37 -75.23 -16.09
N LYS A 184 15.47 -74.63 -15.62
CA LYS A 184 15.91 -74.75 -14.21
C LYS A 184 15.10 -73.86 -13.24
N ASP A 185 14.67 -72.69 -13.69
CA ASP A 185 13.93 -71.74 -12.85
C ASP A 185 12.43 -72.09 -12.81
N SER A 186 11.90 -72.68 -13.89
CA SER A 186 10.53 -73.20 -13.92
C SER A 186 10.30 -74.33 -12.89
N VAL A 187 11.32 -75.18 -12.64
CA VAL A 187 11.25 -76.22 -11.60
C VAL A 187 11.20 -75.63 -10.20
N LYS A 188 12.03 -74.61 -9.90
CA LYS A 188 12.02 -73.92 -8.60
C LYS A 188 10.70 -73.18 -8.37
N LEU A 189 10.18 -72.47 -9.38
CA LEU A 189 8.88 -71.81 -9.30
C LEU A 189 7.74 -72.80 -9.11
N ARG A 190 7.79 -73.97 -9.75
CA ARG A 190 6.82 -75.05 -9.54
C ARG A 190 6.86 -75.61 -8.12
N GLN A 191 8.06 -75.77 -7.53
CA GLN A 191 8.21 -76.19 -6.14
C GLN A 191 7.64 -75.16 -5.16
N LEU A 192 7.86 -73.86 -5.41
CA LEU A 192 7.28 -72.79 -4.60
C LEU A 192 5.76 -72.70 -4.78
N ALA A 193 5.25 -72.76 -6.02
CA ALA A 193 3.81 -72.78 -6.32
C ALA A 193 3.10 -73.96 -5.65
N ALA A 194 3.72 -75.16 -5.65
CA ALA A 194 3.15 -76.33 -4.96
C ALA A 194 2.98 -76.14 -3.45
N ARG A 195 3.72 -75.22 -2.82
CA ARG A 195 3.63 -74.92 -1.38
C ARG A 195 2.72 -73.74 -1.09
N PHE A 196 2.82 -72.69 -1.90
CA PHE A 196 2.25 -71.37 -1.61
C PHE A 196 1.04 -70.98 -2.48
N ALA A 197 0.77 -71.68 -3.59
CA ALA A 197 -0.35 -71.31 -4.46
C ALA A 197 -1.72 -71.53 -3.80
N LEU A 198 -2.71 -70.77 -4.27
CA LEU A 198 -4.10 -70.89 -3.84
C LEU A 198 -4.80 -72.13 -4.39
N VAL A 199 -4.25 -72.73 -5.45
CA VAL A 199 -4.88 -73.85 -6.13
C VAL A 199 -3.85 -74.94 -6.43
N LYS A 200 -4.28 -76.21 -6.28
CA LYS A 200 -3.47 -77.37 -6.58
C LYS A 200 -3.51 -77.66 -8.08
N ALA A 201 -2.37 -78.02 -8.67
CA ALA A 201 -2.31 -78.50 -10.05
C ALA A 201 -3.29 -79.68 -10.26
N PRO A 202 -4.05 -79.73 -11.37
CA PRO A 202 -3.85 -79.00 -12.64
C PRO A 202 -4.58 -77.65 -12.76
N HIS A 203 -5.36 -77.24 -11.77
CA HIS A 203 -6.19 -76.03 -11.86
C HIS A 203 -5.35 -74.74 -11.70
N LYS A 204 -5.78 -73.67 -12.39
CA LYS A 204 -5.15 -72.34 -12.40
C LYS A 204 -6.21 -71.26 -12.17
N LEU A 205 -5.83 -70.16 -11.52
CA LEU A 205 -6.71 -69.00 -11.30
C LEU A 205 -6.28 -67.81 -12.15
N ARG A 206 -6.19 -68.00 -13.47
CA ARG A 206 -5.74 -66.95 -14.38
C ARG A 206 -6.70 -65.77 -14.36
N HIS A 207 -6.17 -64.55 -14.26
CA HIS A 207 -6.95 -63.31 -14.28
C HIS A 207 -7.93 -63.11 -13.10
N ILE A 208 -7.82 -63.89 -12.02
CA ILE A 208 -8.63 -63.68 -10.81
C ILE A 208 -8.42 -62.27 -10.22
N GLU A 209 -7.23 -61.69 -10.40
CA GLU A 209 -6.93 -60.31 -9.99
C GLU A 209 -7.88 -59.29 -10.64
N LYS A 210 -8.23 -59.50 -11.91
CA LYS A 210 -9.11 -58.61 -12.67
C LYS A 210 -10.56 -58.74 -12.21
N LEU A 211 -11.01 -59.97 -11.91
CA LEU A 211 -12.35 -60.20 -11.35
C LEU A 211 -12.50 -59.55 -9.98
N VAL A 212 -11.53 -59.78 -9.09
CA VAL A 212 -11.54 -59.19 -7.75
C VAL A 212 -11.43 -57.67 -7.82
N SER A 213 -10.61 -57.14 -8.73
CA SER A 213 -10.52 -55.69 -8.96
C SER A 213 -11.81 -55.10 -9.51
N ALA A 214 -12.52 -55.78 -10.43
CA ALA A 214 -13.78 -55.32 -11.00
C ALA A 214 -14.91 -55.30 -9.97
N VAL A 215 -15.01 -56.35 -9.15
CA VAL A 215 -15.98 -56.41 -8.02
C VAL A 215 -15.67 -55.31 -7.00
N HIS A 216 -14.39 -55.11 -6.68
CA HIS A 216 -13.99 -54.09 -5.70
C HIS A 216 -14.19 -52.66 -6.21
N ALA A 217 -13.92 -52.40 -7.49
CA ALA A 217 -14.06 -51.08 -8.09
C ALA A 217 -15.51 -50.65 -8.32
N LYS A 218 -16.51 -51.54 -8.12
CA LYS A 218 -17.92 -51.33 -8.52
C LYS A 218 -18.09 -50.94 -10.01
N GLU A 219 -17.06 -51.13 -10.83
CA GLU A 219 -17.05 -50.82 -12.27
C GLU A 219 -17.15 -52.12 -13.07
N GLY A 220 -18.37 -52.56 -13.34
CA GLY A 220 -18.66 -53.68 -14.23
C GLY A 220 -18.57 -53.28 -15.70
N LYS A 221 -17.36 -53.03 -16.23
CA LYS A 221 -17.18 -52.83 -17.68
C LYS A 221 -17.27 -54.16 -18.41
N MET A 222 -18.37 -54.36 -19.15
CA MET A 222 -18.63 -55.53 -19.99
C MET A 222 -17.45 -55.93 -20.89
N ASP A 223 -16.64 -54.97 -21.34
CA ASP A 223 -15.46 -55.25 -22.16
C ASP A 223 -14.38 -56.06 -21.42
N THR A 224 -14.17 -55.81 -20.12
CA THR A 224 -13.21 -56.59 -19.32
C THR A 224 -13.69 -58.02 -19.05
N LEU A 225 -15.00 -58.19 -18.83
CA LEU A 225 -15.63 -59.52 -18.74
C LEU A 225 -15.59 -60.25 -20.09
N ARG A 226 -15.83 -59.54 -21.20
CA ARG A 226 -15.79 -60.08 -22.57
C ARG A 226 -14.38 -60.52 -22.95
N SER A 227 -13.35 -59.72 -22.67
CA SER A 227 -11.95 -60.10 -22.90
C SER A 227 -11.48 -61.24 -21.97
N MET A 228 -11.99 -61.33 -20.74
CA MET A 228 -11.70 -62.46 -19.86
C MET A 228 -12.38 -63.75 -20.34
N LEU A 229 -13.66 -63.70 -20.71
CA LEU A 229 -14.38 -64.83 -21.29
C LEU A 229 -13.76 -65.27 -22.62
N ALA A 230 -13.32 -64.34 -23.47
CA ALA A 230 -12.62 -64.66 -24.72
C ALA A 230 -11.30 -65.41 -24.45
N ALA A 231 -10.51 -64.97 -23.46
CA ALA A 231 -9.27 -65.65 -23.09
C ALA A 231 -9.51 -67.05 -22.48
N ILE A 232 -10.62 -67.23 -21.75
CA ILE A 232 -11.03 -68.54 -21.21
C ILE A 232 -11.52 -69.46 -22.35
N LEU A 233 -12.33 -68.95 -23.27
CA LEU A 233 -12.89 -69.70 -24.42
C LEU A 233 -11.82 -70.10 -25.44
N GLU A 234 -10.78 -69.27 -25.65
CA GLU A 234 -9.62 -69.63 -26.46
C GLU A 234 -8.81 -70.80 -25.86
N GLU A 235 -8.75 -70.93 -24.53
CA GLU A 235 -8.02 -72.00 -23.83
C GLU A 235 -8.82 -73.31 -23.79
N ASP A 236 -10.16 -73.24 -23.75
CA ASP A 236 -11.07 -74.40 -23.92
C ASP A 236 -11.23 -74.86 -25.39
N GLY A 237 -10.56 -74.19 -26.34
CA GLY A 237 -10.49 -74.59 -27.75
C GLY A 237 -11.72 -74.21 -28.59
N HIS A 238 -12.52 -73.22 -28.18
CA HIS A 238 -13.66 -72.75 -28.96
C HIS A 238 -13.27 -71.53 -29.83
N ALA A 239 -13.18 -71.74 -31.15
CA ALA A 239 -12.89 -70.67 -32.11
C ALA A 239 -14.10 -69.73 -32.31
N VAL A 240 -13.86 -68.42 -32.27
CA VAL A 240 -14.88 -67.37 -32.51
C VAL A 240 -15.25 -67.34 -34.02
N PRO A 241 -16.53 -67.33 -34.41
CA PRO A 241 -16.92 -67.35 -35.82
C PRO A 241 -16.70 -65.99 -36.50
N HIS A 242 -15.98 -65.98 -37.63
CA HIS A 242 -15.86 -64.81 -38.50
C HIS A 242 -17.13 -64.65 -39.38
N SER A 243 -17.92 -63.60 -39.17
CA SER A 243 -19.03 -63.25 -40.07
C SER A 243 -18.54 -62.49 -41.31
N SER A 244 -18.85 -63.01 -42.50
CA SER A 244 -18.50 -62.37 -43.79
C SER A 244 -19.45 -61.22 -44.14
N ILE A 245 -19.05 -59.97 -43.93
CA ILE A 245 -19.68 -58.82 -44.58
C ILE A 245 -18.61 -58.09 -45.39
N ARG A 246 -18.78 -58.02 -46.72
CA ARG A 246 -17.81 -57.38 -47.62
C ARG A 246 -17.72 -55.89 -47.31
N GLY A 247 -16.50 -55.44 -46.96
CA GLY A 247 -16.22 -54.07 -46.52
C GLY A 247 -16.57 -52.96 -47.52
N GLU A 248 -16.90 -53.27 -48.76
CA GLU A 248 -17.27 -52.29 -49.79
C GLU A 248 -18.70 -51.74 -49.61
N LYS A 249 -19.65 -52.60 -49.23
CA LYS A 249 -21.01 -52.15 -48.87
C LYS A 249 -21.01 -51.34 -47.58
N ILE A 250 -20.21 -51.77 -46.61
CA ILE A 250 -20.01 -51.03 -45.35
C ILE A 250 -19.41 -49.65 -45.66
N ARG A 251 -18.40 -49.55 -46.53
CA ARG A 251 -17.82 -48.26 -46.91
C ARG A 251 -18.83 -47.32 -47.59
N ARG A 252 -19.61 -47.78 -48.57
CA ARG A 252 -20.66 -46.94 -49.19
C ARG A 252 -21.72 -46.50 -48.20
N TRP A 253 -22.11 -47.38 -47.28
CA TRP A 253 -23.10 -47.04 -46.26
C TRP A 253 -22.53 -46.06 -45.23
N ILE A 254 -21.26 -46.19 -44.84
CA ILE A 254 -20.55 -45.20 -44.02
C ILE A 254 -20.42 -43.87 -44.76
N GLU A 255 -20.15 -43.86 -46.07
CA GLU A 255 -20.05 -42.64 -46.87
C GLU A 255 -21.41 -41.91 -46.92
N GLN A 256 -22.50 -42.65 -47.17
CA GLN A 256 -23.85 -42.10 -47.16
C GLN A 256 -24.26 -41.60 -45.77
N MET A 257 -23.98 -42.36 -44.72
CA MET A 257 -24.25 -41.97 -43.34
C MET A 257 -23.45 -40.73 -42.93
N ARG A 258 -22.19 -40.61 -43.38
CA ARG A 258 -21.39 -39.39 -43.16
C ARG A 258 -21.92 -38.20 -43.93
N GLN A 259 -22.47 -38.39 -45.13
CA GLN A 259 -23.08 -37.32 -45.90
C GLN A 259 -24.40 -36.84 -45.29
N THR A 260 -25.24 -37.75 -44.75
CA THR A 260 -26.47 -37.39 -44.04
C THR A 260 -26.16 -36.72 -42.70
N MET A 261 -25.20 -37.23 -41.93
CA MET A 261 -24.78 -36.58 -40.67
C MET A 261 -24.23 -35.16 -40.91
N ARG A 262 -23.46 -34.95 -41.98
CA ARG A 262 -23.01 -33.60 -42.36
C ARG A 262 -24.16 -32.69 -42.78
N LEU A 263 -25.27 -33.24 -43.29
CA LEU A 263 -26.45 -32.48 -43.68
C LEU A 263 -27.19 -31.98 -42.43
N ASP A 264 -27.30 -32.82 -41.40
CA ASP A 264 -27.86 -32.44 -40.10
C ASP A 264 -26.99 -31.37 -39.42
N ASP A 265 -25.66 -31.55 -39.42
CA ASP A 265 -24.72 -30.54 -38.90
C ASP A 265 -24.83 -29.21 -39.68
N LEU A 266 -24.96 -29.26 -41.00
CA LEU A 266 -25.14 -28.07 -41.84
C LEU A 266 -26.49 -27.40 -41.64
N GLN A 267 -27.56 -28.16 -41.39
CA GLN A 267 -28.87 -27.61 -41.05
C GLN A 267 -28.85 -26.94 -39.68
N ALA A 268 -28.23 -27.59 -38.67
CA ALA A 268 -28.03 -26.99 -37.36
C ALA A 268 -27.23 -25.68 -37.47
N ALA A 269 -26.10 -25.70 -38.18
CA ALA A 269 -25.28 -24.51 -38.42
C ALA A 269 -26.05 -23.42 -39.18
N PHE A 270 -26.90 -23.78 -40.16
CA PHE A 270 -27.73 -22.82 -40.88
C PHE A 270 -28.81 -22.21 -39.99
N THR A 271 -29.46 -23.00 -39.13
CA THR A 271 -30.46 -22.47 -38.17
C THR A 271 -29.82 -21.56 -37.14
N GLU A 272 -28.63 -21.89 -36.65
CA GLU A 272 -27.86 -21.05 -35.74
C GLU A 272 -27.46 -19.75 -36.43
N LEU A 273 -26.90 -19.83 -37.64
CA LEU A 273 -26.48 -18.66 -38.42
C LEU A 273 -27.67 -17.77 -38.82
N SER A 274 -28.82 -18.36 -39.15
CA SER A 274 -30.05 -17.62 -39.43
C SER A 274 -30.57 -16.95 -38.17
N SER A 275 -30.58 -17.63 -37.02
CA SER A 275 -30.97 -17.02 -35.74
C SER A 275 -30.02 -15.88 -35.34
N GLY A 276 -28.72 -16.03 -35.60
CA GLY A 276 -27.71 -14.99 -35.40
C GLY A 276 -27.92 -13.80 -36.33
N ALA A 277 -28.26 -14.04 -37.61
CA ALA A 277 -28.57 -12.98 -38.56
C ALA A 277 -29.83 -12.18 -38.17
N HIS A 278 -30.86 -12.84 -37.64
CA HIS A 278 -32.05 -12.17 -37.13
C HIS A 278 -31.73 -11.32 -35.90
N ARG A 279 -31.00 -11.88 -34.91
CA ARG A 279 -30.55 -11.11 -33.73
C ARG A 279 -29.72 -9.89 -34.12
N TYR A 280 -28.77 -10.07 -35.03
CA TYR A 280 -27.96 -8.97 -35.54
C TYR A 280 -28.82 -7.90 -36.25
N GLY A 281 -29.85 -8.31 -36.98
CA GLY A 281 -30.81 -7.40 -37.60
C GLY A 281 -31.63 -6.60 -36.57
N ASP A 282 -32.11 -7.27 -35.52
CA ASP A 282 -32.86 -6.64 -34.43
C ASP A 282 -31.97 -5.65 -33.64
N GLU A 283 -30.75 -6.06 -33.28
CA GLU A 283 -29.76 -5.20 -32.62
C GLU A 283 -29.39 -3.98 -33.49
N LEU A 284 -29.19 -4.17 -34.80
CA LEU A 284 -28.97 -3.05 -35.72
C LEU A 284 -30.18 -2.11 -35.77
N ALA A 285 -31.40 -2.64 -35.80
CA ALA A 285 -32.61 -1.82 -35.82
C ALA A 285 -32.76 -1.01 -34.53
N GLU A 286 -32.46 -1.59 -33.36
CA GLU A 286 -32.41 -0.88 -32.09
C GLU A 286 -31.35 0.23 -32.09
N LEU A 287 -30.14 -0.04 -32.59
CA LEU A 287 -29.08 0.96 -32.71
C LEU A 287 -29.47 2.12 -33.65
N TRP A 288 -30.09 1.81 -34.79
CA TRP A 288 -30.61 2.81 -35.72
C TRP A 288 -31.73 3.64 -35.12
N ALA A 289 -32.58 3.06 -34.27
CA ALA A 289 -33.64 3.79 -33.56
C ALA A 289 -33.09 4.76 -32.51
N ILE A 290 -31.96 4.42 -31.88
CA ILE A 290 -31.31 5.26 -30.86
C ILE A 290 -30.48 6.40 -31.47
N GLN A 291 -29.93 6.21 -32.68
CA GLN A 291 -29.11 7.21 -33.37
C GLN A 291 -29.73 8.62 -33.47
N PRO A 292 -30.99 8.82 -33.91
CA PRO A 292 -31.59 10.16 -33.97
C PRO A 292 -31.73 10.80 -32.58
N LEU A 293 -32.04 10.02 -31.55
CA LEU A 293 -32.12 10.50 -30.17
C LEU A 293 -30.74 10.99 -29.67
N LEU A 294 -29.68 10.25 -29.98
CA LEU A 294 -28.31 10.66 -29.66
C LEU A 294 -27.88 11.93 -30.40
N LEU A 295 -28.28 12.08 -31.67
CA LEU A 295 -28.01 13.29 -32.44
C LEU A 295 -28.74 14.49 -31.86
N GLU A 296 -30.02 14.33 -31.50
CA GLU A 296 -30.82 15.38 -30.85
C GLU A 296 -30.20 15.80 -29.51
N HIS A 297 -29.83 14.85 -28.66
CA HIS A 297 -29.15 15.16 -27.39
C HIS A 297 -27.80 15.85 -27.60
N ARG A 298 -27.04 15.47 -28.64
CA ARG A 298 -25.78 16.13 -28.98
C ARG A 298 -25.98 17.57 -29.40
N GLU A 299 -27.02 17.85 -30.18
CA GLU A 299 -27.39 19.22 -30.57
C GLU A 299 -27.85 20.04 -29.36
N GLN A 300 -28.71 19.48 -28.50
CA GLN A 300 -29.14 20.13 -27.26
C GLN A 300 -27.95 20.49 -26.35
N LEU A 301 -26.98 19.57 -26.18
CA LEU A 301 -25.77 19.84 -25.40
C LEU A 301 -24.89 20.91 -26.05
N ALA A 302 -24.77 20.90 -27.38
CA ALA A 302 -24.01 21.92 -28.10
C ALA A 302 -24.65 23.31 -27.97
N ASP A 303 -25.97 23.41 -27.97
CA ASP A 303 -26.69 24.66 -27.75
C ASP A 303 -26.56 25.14 -26.31
N GLN A 304 -26.68 24.25 -25.32
CA GLN A 304 -26.40 24.57 -23.92
C GLN A 304 -24.96 25.08 -23.73
N GLU A 305 -23.98 24.47 -24.39
CA GLU A 305 -22.58 24.92 -24.33
C GLU A 305 -22.41 26.32 -24.94
N ARG A 306 -23.08 26.59 -26.07
CA ARG A 306 -23.07 27.93 -26.70
C ARG A 306 -23.71 28.97 -25.79
N ASP A 307 -24.83 28.67 -25.17
CA ASP A 307 -25.53 29.56 -24.24
C ASP A 307 -24.68 29.82 -22.98
N LEU A 308 -24.07 28.79 -22.42
CA LEU A 308 -23.15 28.93 -21.29
C LEU A 308 -21.92 29.76 -21.65
N LYS A 309 -21.33 29.57 -22.85
CA LYS A 309 -20.23 30.41 -23.33
C LYS A 309 -20.65 31.86 -23.55
N ALA A 310 -21.85 32.10 -24.06
CA ALA A 310 -22.38 33.45 -24.24
C ALA A 310 -22.61 34.14 -22.89
N THR A 311 -23.23 33.45 -21.93
CA THR A 311 -23.43 33.99 -20.57
C THR A 311 -22.09 34.27 -19.88
N LEU A 312 -21.11 33.37 -19.96
CA LEU A 312 -19.76 33.56 -19.43
C LEU A 312 -19.12 34.83 -20.02
N LYS A 313 -19.15 34.99 -21.35
CA LYS A 313 -18.63 36.19 -22.01
C LYS A 313 -19.32 37.47 -21.54
N THR A 314 -20.64 37.46 -21.33
CA THR A 314 -21.35 38.64 -20.81
C THR A 314 -20.99 38.94 -19.36
N ILE A 315 -20.72 37.92 -18.54
CA ILE A 315 -20.26 38.09 -17.16
C ILE A 315 -18.83 38.66 -17.15
N GLU A 316 -17.93 38.15 -17.99
CA GLU A 316 -16.57 38.69 -18.15
C GLU A 316 -16.59 40.16 -18.55
N GLN A 317 -17.44 40.53 -19.53
CA GLN A 317 -17.62 41.93 -19.94
C GLN A 317 -18.14 42.80 -18.80
N ARG A 318 -19.09 42.30 -17.99
CA ARG A 318 -19.59 43.02 -16.81
C ARG A 318 -18.52 43.20 -15.74
N ILE A 319 -17.69 42.17 -15.52
CA ILE A 319 -16.56 42.26 -14.59
C ILE A 319 -15.57 43.31 -15.10
N SER A 320 -15.16 43.26 -16.37
CA SER A 320 -14.20 44.22 -16.94
C SER A 320 -14.72 45.66 -16.92
N GLN A 321 -16.01 45.86 -17.17
CA GLN A 321 -16.64 47.17 -17.05
C GLN A 321 -16.60 47.66 -15.60
N ARG A 322 -16.99 46.81 -14.65
CA ARG A 322 -17.04 47.18 -13.23
C ARG A 322 -15.65 47.42 -12.63
N THR A 323 -14.63 46.70 -13.11
CA THR A 323 -13.23 46.96 -12.73
C THR A 323 -12.73 48.29 -13.29
N ALA A 324 -13.06 48.59 -14.55
CA ALA A 324 -12.71 49.89 -15.15
C ALA A 324 -13.40 51.05 -14.43
N ASP A 325 -14.69 50.90 -14.11
CA ASP A 325 -15.45 51.91 -13.34
C ASP A 325 -14.84 52.12 -11.95
N TYR A 326 -14.43 51.04 -11.27
CA TYR A 326 -13.78 51.12 -9.97
C TYR A 326 -12.41 51.79 -10.04
N GLU A 327 -11.58 51.45 -11.02
CA GLU A 327 -10.27 52.07 -11.23
C GLU A 327 -10.43 53.57 -11.51
N GLN A 328 -11.40 53.95 -12.36
CA GLN A 328 -11.70 55.35 -12.63
C GLN A 328 -12.14 56.11 -11.37
N GLN A 329 -13.02 55.53 -10.55
CA GLN A 329 -13.44 56.13 -9.28
C GLN A 329 -12.27 56.26 -8.29
N ARG A 330 -11.43 55.23 -8.19
CA ARG A 330 -10.24 55.24 -7.33
C ARG A 330 -9.28 56.33 -7.75
N ASP A 331 -9.02 56.47 -9.05
CA ASP A 331 -8.08 57.44 -9.58
C ASP A 331 -8.61 58.88 -9.39
N GLN A 332 -9.91 59.12 -9.59
CA GLN A 332 -10.56 60.40 -9.25
C GLN A 332 -10.44 60.76 -7.76
N ILE A 333 -10.64 59.78 -6.86
CA ILE A 333 -10.49 60.00 -5.42
C ILE A 333 -9.02 60.28 -5.06
N ASN A 334 -8.06 59.59 -5.69
CA ASN A 334 -6.64 59.83 -5.46
C ASN A 334 -6.19 61.20 -5.98
N GLU A 335 -6.73 61.65 -7.10
CA GLU A 335 -6.48 62.98 -7.66
C GLU A 335 -6.99 64.06 -6.70
N THR A 336 -8.26 63.99 -6.29
CA THR A 336 -8.84 64.94 -5.31
C THR A 336 -8.10 64.91 -3.96
N LEU A 337 -7.71 63.72 -3.48
CA LEU A 337 -6.91 63.59 -2.26
C LEU A 337 -5.51 64.22 -2.41
N SER A 338 -4.91 64.13 -3.59
CA SER A 338 -3.62 64.76 -3.90
C SER A 338 -3.74 66.28 -3.97
N GLU A 339 -4.82 66.79 -4.56
CA GLU A 339 -5.18 68.22 -4.57
C GLU A 339 -5.33 68.74 -3.14
N TYR A 340 -6.17 68.11 -2.32
CA TYR A 340 -6.37 68.53 -0.92
C TYR A 340 -5.10 68.45 -0.07
N LYS A 341 -4.24 67.45 -0.31
CA LYS A 341 -2.93 67.38 0.37
C LYS A 341 -1.99 68.51 -0.06
N ALA A 342 -2.02 68.90 -1.33
CA ALA A 342 -1.23 70.02 -1.83
C ALA A 342 -1.74 71.35 -1.24
N GLU A 343 -3.06 71.55 -1.21
CA GLU A 343 -3.70 72.70 -0.55
C GLU A 343 -3.34 72.76 0.94
N LEU A 344 -3.44 71.63 1.66
CA LEU A 344 -3.07 71.56 3.08
C LEU A 344 -1.61 71.96 3.30
N LYS A 345 -0.67 71.41 2.52
CA LYS A 345 0.75 71.80 2.60
C LYS A 345 0.99 73.27 2.27
N GLN A 346 0.22 73.83 1.35
CA GLN A 346 0.31 75.25 1.04
C GLN A 346 -0.17 76.11 2.21
N VAL A 347 -1.28 75.73 2.84
CA VAL A 347 -1.81 76.42 4.02
C VAL A 347 -0.85 76.30 5.21
N GLU A 348 -0.27 75.12 5.44
CA GLU A 348 0.76 74.89 6.46
C GLU A 348 1.98 75.80 6.22
N ARG A 349 2.50 75.87 4.99
CA ARG A 349 3.59 76.80 4.66
C ARG A 349 3.22 78.25 4.88
N GLN A 350 2.01 78.66 4.50
CA GLN A 350 1.54 80.04 4.74
C GLN A 350 1.43 80.34 6.22
N LEU A 351 1.04 79.36 7.04
CA LEU A 351 0.99 79.48 8.48
C LEU A 351 2.40 79.59 9.07
N ASP A 352 3.33 78.73 8.66
CA ASP A 352 4.73 78.77 9.08
C ASP A 352 5.38 80.11 8.69
N GLU A 353 5.16 80.60 7.47
CA GLU A 353 5.64 81.93 7.04
C GLU A 353 5.02 83.07 7.87
N ALA A 354 3.74 82.98 8.21
CA ALA A 354 3.08 83.98 9.05
C ALA A 354 3.59 83.93 10.50
N GLN A 355 3.84 82.73 11.04
CA GLN A 355 4.44 82.54 12.36
C GLN A 355 5.87 83.06 12.40
N ASN A 356 6.70 82.69 11.44
CA ASN A 356 8.07 83.19 11.32
C ASN A 356 8.10 84.72 11.21
N ARG A 357 7.20 85.34 10.43
CA ARG A 357 7.11 86.81 10.38
C ARG A 357 6.67 87.42 11.72
N ALA A 358 5.76 86.77 12.43
CA ALA A 358 5.33 87.22 13.75
C ALA A 358 6.45 87.10 14.78
N ASP A 359 7.25 86.04 14.71
CA ASP A 359 8.42 85.83 15.57
C ASP A 359 9.56 86.78 15.18
N GLU A 360 9.82 87.03 13.90
CA GLU A 360 10.76 88.08 13.43
C GLU A 360 10.37 89.47 13.95
N PHE A 361 9.07 89.80 13.95
CA PHE A 361 8.58 91.06 14.51
C PHE A 361 8.71 91.13 16.04
N ARG A 362 8.59 90.00 16.73
CA ARG A 362 8.80 89.89 18.17
C ARG A 362 10.29 90.02 18.51
N ASP A 363 11.16 89.31 17.80
CA ASP A 363 12.62 89.34 17.96
C ASP A 363 13.22 90.72 17.59
N ALA A 364 12.62 91.40 16.61
CA ALA A 364 12.99 92.77 16.26
C ALA A 364 12.50 93.81 17.29
N ASN A 365 11.80 93.39 18.36
CA ASN A 365 11.27 94.26 19.43
C ASN A 365 10.51 95.47 18.88
N ILE A 366 9.63 95.27 17.89
CA ILE A 366 8.90 96.37 17.23
C ILE A 366 8.04 97.17 18.21
N GLU A 367 7.54 96.55 19.29
CA GLU A 367 6.83 97.24 20.37
C GLU A 367 7.74 98.23 21.13
N GLU A 368 9.03 97.90 21.31
CA GLU A 368 10.00 98.85 21.87
C GLU A 368 10.28 99.98 20.87
N TRP A 369 10.39 99.69 19.58
CA TRP A 369 10.56 100.71 18.54
C TRP A 369 9.37 101.66 18.44
N GLU A 370 8.13 101.16 18.57
CA GLU A 370 6.91 101.99 18.65
C GLU A 370 6.99 102.94 19.85
N HIS A 371 7.31 102.41 21.04
CA HIS A 371 7.54 103.23 22.23
C HIS A 371 8.71 104.22 22.09
N THR A 372 9.75 103.87 21.33
CA THR A 372 10.91 104.75 21.11
C THR A 372 10.58 105.86 20.10
N ILE A 373 9.74 105.58 19.09
CA ILE A 373 9.21 106.58 18.16
C ILE A 373 8.28 107.55 18.88
N ASP A 374 7.43 107.05 19.78
CA ASP A 374 6.56 107.89 20.61
C ASP A 374 7.36 108.80 21.56
N ARG A 375 8.52 108.35 22.06
CA ARG A 375 9.43 109.12 22.93
C ARG A 375 10.42 110.02 22.18
N LEU A 376 10.44 109.95 20.86
CA LEU A 376 11.37 110.70 20.00
C LEU A 376 11.25 112.23 20.15
N PRO A 377 10.05 112.83 20.32
CA PRO A 377 9.91 114.26 20.61
C PRO A 377 10.53 114.66 21.96
N GLU A 378 10.32 113.86 23.01
CA GLU A 378 10.88 114.10 24.35
C GLU A 378 12.42 114.01 24.33
N LEU A 379 12.98 113.05 23.60
CA LEU A 379 14.43 112.90 23.42
C LEU A 379 15.05 114.05 22.61
N GLN A 380 14.31 114.60 21.63
CA GLN A 380 14.74 115.79 20.88
C GLN A 380 14.76 117.05 21.77
N GLU A 381 13.74 117.23 22.62
CA GLU A 381 13.67 118.34 23.57
C GLU A 381 14.80 118.26 24.62
N GLN A 382 15.05 117.06 25.18
CA GLN A 382 16.19 116.83 26.09
C GLN A 382 17.55 117.09 25.43
N ALA A 383 17.72 116.71 24.15
CA ALA A 383 18.95 117.00 23.41
C ALA A 383 19.14 118.50 23.14
N GLU A 384 18.05 119.26 22.94
CA GLU A 384 18.08 120.71 22.81
C GLU A 384 18.38 121.41 24.15
N GLU A 385 17.80 120.94 25.26
CA GLU A 385 18.13 121.42 26.61
C GLU A 385 19.62 121.21 26.94
N VAL A 386 20.17 120.02 26.67
CA VAL A 386 21.60 119.74 26.89
C VAL A 386 22.49 120.62 26.01
N LYS A 387 22.08 120.90 24.77
CA LYS A 387 22.79 121.86 23.90
C LYS A 387 22.75 123.28 24.47
N GLN A 388 21.61 123.74 24.97
CA GLN A 388 21.49 125.06 25.61
C GLN A 388 22.33 125.16 26.89
N GLN A 389 22.30 124.14 27.75
CA GLN A 389 23.16 124.05 28.93
C GLN A 389 24.65 124.09 28.57
N ARG A 390 25.05 123.40 27.49
CA ARG A 390 26.42 123.43 26.97
C ARG A 390 26.83 124.81 26.46
N ILE A 391 25.94 125.58 25.83
CA ILE A 391 26.21 126.96 25.39
C ILE A 391 26.43 127.87 26.61
N VAL A 392 25.59 127.77 27.65
CA VAL A 392 25.74 128.54 28.89
C VAL A 392 27.07 128.20 29.61
N LEU A 393 27.45 126.93 29.65
CA LEU A 393 28.74 126.50 30.21
C LEU A 393 29.93 127.01 29.40
N LEU A 394 29.82 127.07 28.07
CA LEU A 394 30.86 127.64 27.20
C LEU A 394 31.01 129.16 27.38
N GLU A 395 29.92 129.89 27.59
CA GLU A 395 29.93 131.33 27.87
C GLU A 395 30.53 131.64 29.26
N ALA A 396 30.19 130.85 30.28
CA ALA A 396 30.81 130.93 31.61
C ALA A 396 32.32 130.64 31.56
N HIS A 397 32.72 129.63 30.79
CA HIS A 397 34.12 129.27 30.60
C HIS A 397 34.91 130.35 29.80
N GLN A 398 34.28 131.07 28.87
CA GLN A 398 34.92 132.19 28.16
C GLN A 398 35.17 133.40 29.08
N ALA A 399 34.28 133.68 30.04
CA ALA A 399 34.44 134.75 31.02
C ALA A 399 35.59 134.48 32.02
N GLU A 400 35.74 133.23 32.50
CA GLU A 400 36.88 132.83 33.36
C GLU A 400 38.22 132.85 32.61
N ARG A 401 38.22 132.49 31.32
CA ARG A 401 39.44 132.42 30.50
C ARG A 401 40.04 133.80 30.20
N GLN A 402 39.21 134.83 30.00
CA GLN A 402 39.67 136.21 29.81
C GLN A 402 40.32 136.81 31.08
N GLN A 403 39.87 136.41 32.27
CA GLN A 403 40.49 136.82 33.54
C GLN A 403 41.86 136.14 33.73
N LEU A 404 41.95 134.84 33.46
CA LEU A 404 43.18 134.05 33.54
C LEU A 404 44.27 134.52 32.55
N ASP A 405 43.91 134.92 31.33
CA ASP A 405 44.89 135.35 30.32
C ASP A 405 45.50 136.73 30.64
N SER A 406 44.79 137.58 31.40
CA SER A 406 45.32 138.87 31.90
C SER A 406 46.34 138.71 33.03
N GLU A 407 46.21 137.65 33.83
CA GLU A 407 47.15 137.30 34.90
C GLU A 407 48.37 136.54 34.37
N LYS A 408 48.18 135.69 33.35
CA LYS A 408 49.26 134.98 32.63
C LYS A 408 50.24 135.92 31.95
N LEU A 409 49.79 137.05 31.38
CA LEU A 409 50.67 138.03 30.72
C LEU A 409 51.63 138.74 31.71
N LYS A 410 51.16 139.01 32.94
CA LYS A 410 51.98 139.61 34.01
C LYS A 410 52.96 138.62 34.65
N LEU A 411 52.64 137.33 34.60
CA LEU A 411 53.50 136.24 35.09
C LEU A 411 54.57 135.84 34.06
N THR A 412 54.26 135.85 32.77
CA THR A 412 55.22 135.49 31.69
C THR A 412 56.38 136.47 31.55
N GLU A 413 56.17 137.78 31.76
CA GLU A 413 57.27 138.77 31.78
C GLU A 413 58.24 138.59 32.97
N ARG A 414 57.75 138.05 34.10
CA ARG A 414 58.58 137.72 35.28
C ARG A 414 59.31 136.39 35.12
N GLN A 415 58.76 135.45 34.34
CA GLN A 415 59.28 134.10 34.14
C GLN A 415 60.39 134.05 33.08
N GLN A 416 60.31 134.85 32.01
CA GLN A 416 61.37 134.96 30.99
C GLN A 416 62.73 135.44 31.55
N ARG A 417 62.75 136.14 32.69
CA ARG A 417 63.98 136.53 33.40
C ARG A 417 64.56 135.43 34.30
N ARG A 418 63.77 134.41 34.65
CA ARG A 418 64.18 133.25 35.48
C ARG A 418 64.57 132.04 34.63
N ASP A 419 63.99 131.86 33.44
CA ASP A 419 64.19 130.67 32.60
C ASP A 419 65.62 130.53 32.04
N VAL A 420 66.35 131.64 31.82
CA VAL A 420 67.76 131.60 31.40
C VAL A 420 68.68 130.99 32.48
N LYS A 421 68.26 130.94 33.75
CA LYS A 421 69.04 130.37 34.87
C LYS A 421 68.66 128.92 35.22
N HIS A 422 67.56 128.38 34.70
CA HIS A 422 67.06 127.04 35.06
C HIS A 422 67.24 125.98 33.97
N GLN A 423 67.56 126.35 32.73
CA GLN A 423 67.85 125.39 31.65
C GLN A 423 69.06 124.49 31.93
N ALA A 424 70.05 124.94 32.71
CA ALA A 424 71.20 124.09 33.09
C ALA A 424 70.90 123.03 34.18
N LYS A 425 69.69 123.03 34.78
CA LYS A 425 69.27 122.03 35.79
C LYS A 425 68.27 120.99 35.27
N LEU A 426 67.71 121.20 34.08
CA LEU A 426 66.69 120.33 33.49
C LEU A 426 67.27 119.09 32.79
N ASP A 427 68.52 119.14 32.33
CA ASP A 427 69.16 118.00 31.67
C ASP A 427 69.48 116.84 32.63
N ALA A 428 69.55 117.08 33.94
CA ALA A 428 69.83 116.06 34.95
C ALA A 428 68.58 115.26 35.39
N LEU A 429 67.38 115.84 35.29
CA LEU A 429 66.10 115.21 35.71
C LEU A 429 65.47 114.32 34.62
N ALA A 430 65.96 114.40 33.38
CA ALA A 430 65.47 113.59 32.26
C ALA A 430 65.90 112.11 32.33
N GLN A 431 66.99 111.80 33.05
CA GLN A 431 67.49 110.43 33.20
C GLN A 431 66.74 109.61 34.26
N GLU A 432 66.17 110.25 35.30
CA GLU A 432 65.42 109.55 36.36
C GLU A 432 64.01 109.10 35.90
N LEU A 433 63.45 109.74 34.86
CA LEU A 433 62.11 109.44 34.33
C LEU A 433 62.07 108.24 33.38
N SER A 434 63.19 107.84 32.77
CA SER A 434 63.24 106.66 31.88
C SER A 434 63.28 105.33 32.64
N GLU A 435 63.86 105.32 33.84
CA GLU A 435 63.99 104.10 34.66
C GLU A 435 62.68 103.70 35.36
N LEU A 436 61.81 104.67 35.66
CA LEU A 436 60.51 104.43 36.28
C LEU A 436 59.48 103.86 35.29
N HIS A 437 59.54 104.24 34.01
CA HIS A 437 58.68 103.68 32.98
C HIS A 437 59.04 102.24 32.58
N ALA A 438 60.32 101.86 32.62
CA ALA A 438 60.76 100.50 32.32
C ALA A 438 60.23 99.47 33.35
N ARG A 439 60.21 99.83 34.63
CA ARG A 439 59.70 98.96 35.72
C ARG A 439 58.18 98.75 35.66
N HIS A 440 57.44 99.75 35.23
CA HIS A 440 55.98 99.64 35.06
C HIS A 440 55.60 98.80 33.82
N SER A 441 56.41 98.80 32.76
CA SER A 441 56.16 97.96 31.58
C SER A 441 56.45 96.48 31.80
N GLU A 442 57.46 96.14 32.61
CA GLU A 442 57.79 94.74 32.95
C GLU A 442 56.73 94.10 33.87
N ALA A 443 56.23 94.83 34.87
CA ALA A 443 55.18 94.32 35.77
C ALA A 443 53.85 94.03 35.04
N LEU A 444 53.49 94.84 34.04
CA LEU A 444 52.30 94.65 33.21
C LEU A 444 52.46 93.51 32.19
N SER A 445 53.69 93.22 31.72
CA SER A 445 53.93 92.08 30.83
C SER A 445 53.91 90.75 31.56
N GLU A 446 54.52 90.64 32.75
CA GLU A 446 54.50 89.42 33.56
C GLU A 446 53.07 89.04 34.00
N PHE A 447 52.27 90.04 34.37
CA PHE A 447 50.86 89.84 34.75
C PHE A 447 50.02 89.32 33.57
N ARG A 448 50.20 89.91 32.37
CA ARG A 448 49.50 89.45 31.15
C ARG A 448 49.91 88.05 30.73
N GLU A 449 51.19 87.69 30.87
CA GLU A 449 51.70 86.37 30.50
C GLU A 449 51.16 85.27 31.43
N GLN A 450 51.06 85.54 32.73
CA GLN A 450 50.44 84.61 33.70
C GLN A 450 48.95 84.40 33.43
N HIS A 451 48.17 85.47 33.20
CA HIS A 451 46.75 85.35 32.87
C HIS A 451 46.51 84.67 31.52
N GLN A 452 47.39 84.89 30.54
CA GLN A 452 47.30 84.21 29.24
C GLN A 452 47.62 82.71 29.35
N SER A 453 48.58 82.32 30.19
CA SER A 453 48.89 80.91 30.45
C SER A 453 47.72 80.17 31.13
N HIS A 454 47.08 80.79 32.14
CA HIS A 454 45.94 80.21 32.84
C HIS A 454 44.70 80.08 31.93
N ARG A 455 44.49 81.07 31.06
CA ARG A 455 43.41 81.05 30.07
C ARG A 455 43.62 79.92 29.05
N ASN A 456 44.85 79.76 28.55
CA ASN A 456 45.19 78.70 27.60
C ASN A 456 44.98 77.31 28.21
N GLU A 457 45.44 77.08 29.46
CA GLU A 457 45.27 75.79 30.14
C GLU A 457 43.80 75.43 30.38
N GLN A 458 42.95 76.40 30.74
CA GLN A 458 41.50 76.16 30.87
C GLN A 458 40.83 75.92 29.52
N THR A 459 41.19 76.68 28.47
CA THR A 459 40.63 76.45 27.13
C THR A 459 41.02 75.11 26.53
N ASP A 460 42.23 74.62 26.82
CA ASP A 460 42.69 73.31 26.36
C ASP A 460 41.93 72.18 27.08
N ARG A 461 41.71 72.29 28.39
CA ARG A 461 40.89 71.31 29.15
C ARG A 461 39.45 71.23 28.63
N TRP A 462 38.81 72.36 28.36
CA TRP A 462 37.46 72.37 27.78
C TRP A 462 37.41 71.80 26.36
N ARG A 463 38.47 72.04 25.57
CA ARG A 463 38.60 71.47 24.23
C ARG A 463 38.70 69.96 24.28
N ASP A 464 39.53 69.42 25.17
CA ASP A 464 39.69 67.98 25.37
C ASP A 464 38.40 67.31 25.85
N GLU A 465 37.68 67.93 26.79
CA GLU A 465 36.39 67.43 27.27
C GLU A 465 35.32 67.46 26.15
N ARG A 466 35.29 68.51 25.34
CA ARG A 466 34.36 68.62 24.21
C ARG A 466 34.70 67.62 23.10
N GLU A 467 35.97 67.40 22.80
CA GLU A 467 36.41 66.39 21.82
C GLU A 467 36.12 64.97 22.31
N ALA A 468 36.29 64.69 23.60
CA ALA A 468 35.93 63.40 24.19
C ALA A 468 34.43 63.08 24.08
N VAL A 469 33.54 64.08 24.26
CA VAL A 469 32.09 63.90 24.07
C VAL A 469 31.75 63.72 22.58
N LYS A 470 32.38 64.49 21.67
CA LYS A 470 32.20 64.33 20.21
C LYS A 470 32.66 62.97 19.69
N LEU A 471 33.78 62.46 20.18
CA LEU A 471 34.29 61.12 19.84
C LEU A 471 33.32 60.02 20.28
N LYS A 472 32.68 60.16 21.46
CA LYS A 472 31.63 59.24 21.92
C LYS A 472 30.38 59.31 21.05
N LEU A 473 29.93 60.51 20.67
CA LEU A 473 28.81 60.70 19.73
C LEU A 473 29.10 60.09 18.36
N ALA A 474 30.31 60.27 17.83
CA ALA A 474 30.74 59.66 16.56
C ALA A 474 30.80 58.12 16.64
N ALA A 475 31.25 57.57 17.78
CA ALA A 475 31.24 56.13 18.01
C ALA A 475 29.81 55.57 18.05
N LEU A 476 28.90 56.23 18.78
CA LEU A 476 27.47 55.88 18.86
C LEU A 476 26.76 55.97 17.49
N ASN A 477 27.13 56.94 16.65
CA ASN A 477 26.63 57.05 15.29
C ASN A 477 27.15 55.95 14.34
N SER A 478 28.25 55.28 14.69
CA SER A 478 28.79 54.15 13.91
C SER A 478 28.23 52.79 14.34
N GLU A 479 27.59 52.68 15.51
CA GLU A 479 26.95 51.44 15.95
C GLU A 479 25.69 51.16 15.11
N SER A 480 25.70 50.00 14.44
CA SER A 480 24.73 49.66 13.40
C SER A 480 23.34 49.33 13.97
N HIS A 481 22.29 49.84 13.34
CA HIS A 481 20.88 49.51 13.61
C HIS A 481 20.47 48.11 13.09
N HIS A 482 21.40 47.17 12.91
CA HIS A 482 21.14 45.88 12.27
C HIS A 482 21.24 44.72 13.26
N ALA A 483 20.66 43.58 12.88
CA ALA A 483 20.71 42.35 13.66
C ALA A 483 22.17 41.87 13.81
N ASN A 484 22.49 41.35 14.98
CA ASN A 484 23.82 40.83 15.28
C ASN A 484 24.10 39.55 14.47
N ALA A 485 25.38 39.23 14.24
CA ALA A 485 25.78 38.05 13.49
C ALA A 485 25.23 36.74 14.12
N GLU A 486 25.14 36.65 15.44
CA GLU A 486 24.56 35.51 16.15
C GLU A 486 23.04 35.38 15.91
N GLU A 487 22.31 36.49 15.85
CA GLU A 487 20.87 36.52 15.57
C GLU A 487 20.57 36.10 14.13
N GLN A 488 21.42 36.51 13.19
CA GLN A 488 21.36 36.07 11.80
C GLN A 488 21.63 34.57 11.68
N GLN A 489 22.66 34.05 12.36
CA GLN A 489 22.94 32.61 12.40
C GLN A 489 21.79 31.78 12.97
N GLN A 490 21.12 32.25 14.03
CA GLN A 490 19.93 31.58 14.58
C GLN A 490 18.76 31.59 13.59
N LEU A 491 18.58 32.69 12.84
CA LEU A 491 17.56 32.82 11.81
C LEU A 491 17.81 31.86 10.64
N ASP A 492 19.08 31.77 10.21
CA ASP A 492 19.53 30.89 9.14
C ASP A 492 19.33 29.42 9.52
N ALA A 493 19.71 29.03 10.74
CA ALA A 493 19.50 27.66 11.25
C ALA A 493 18.01 27.28 11.30
N LEU A 494 17.12 28.20 11.70
CA LEU A 494 15.67 27.94 11.65
C LEU A 494 15.14 27.92 10.21
N SER A 495 15.72 28.72 9.30
CA SER A 495 15.37 28.67 7.88
C SER A 495 15.74 27.33 7.24
N GLU A 496 16.90 26.78 7.58
CA GLU A 496 17.35 25.46 7.12
C GLU A 496 16.43 24.36 7.64
N ARG A 497 16.05 24.42 8.93
CA ARG A 497 15.06 23.51 9.50
C ARG A 497 13.69 23.57 8.79
N VAL A 498 13.25 24.75 8.33
CA VAL A 498 12.01 24.87 7.55
C VAL A 498 12.16 24.21 6.19
N VAL A 499 13.30 24.38 5.52
CA VAL A 499 13.59 23.72 4.23
C VAL A 499 13.61 22.20 4.41
N ASP A 500 14.33 21.68 5.40
CA ASP A 500 14.39 20.25 5.71
C ASP A 500 13.00 19.66 5.99
N ALA A 501 12.19 20.37 6.78
CA ALA A 501 10.82 19.94 7.09
C ALA A 501 9.92 19.95 5.83
N GLN A 502 10.12 20.91 4.92
CA GLN A 502 9.42 20.96 3.64
C GLN A 502 9.86 19.84 2.68
N GLU A 503 11.15 19.51 2.63
CA GLU A 503 11.67 18.37 1.85
C GLU A 503 11.13 17.03 2.39
N HIS A 504 11.08 16.87 3.71
CA HIS A 504 10.46 15.68 4.29
C HIS A 504 8.96 15.62 4.00
N LEU A 505 8.26 16.76 3.96
CA LEU A 505 6.86 16.82 3.59
C LEU A 505 6.64 16.42 2.12
N THR A 506 7.48 16.87 1.19
CA THR A 506 7.38 16.48 -0.23
C THR A 506 7.67 14.99 -0.40
N LEU A 507 8.70 14.45 0.23
CA LEU A 507 9.00 13.01 0.23
C LEU A 507 7.82 12.17 0.75
N GLN A 508 7.14 12.62 1.81
CA GLN A 508 5.97 11.93 2.34
C GLN A 508 4.74 12.04 1.42
N ARG A 509 4.60 13.14 0.66
CA ARG A 509 3.55 13.26 -0.37
C ARG A 509 3.80 12.27 -1.51
N ASP A 510 5.03 12.16 -1.98
CA ASP A 510 5.39 11.21 -3.04
C ASP A 510 5.17 9.76 -2.59
N GLN A 511 5.53 9.43 -1.34
CA GLN A 511 5.24 8.13 -0.74
C GLN A 511 3.74 7.85 -0.65
N LEU A 512 2.92 8.87 -0.37
CA LEU A 512 1.47 8.73 -0.33
C LEU A 512 0.90 8.46 -1.73
N GLU A 513 1.41 9.11 -2.76
CA GLU A 513 1.02 8.86 -4.14
C GLU A 513 1.37 7.44 -4.57
N GLN A 514 2.59 6.97 -4.28
CA GLN A 514 3.02 5.60 -4.54
C GLN A 514 2.15 4.57 -3.80
N ALA A 515 1.85 4.80 -2.53
CA ALA A 515 0.97 3.90 -1.76
C ALA A 515 -0.46 3.88 -2.32
N ARG A 516 -0.99 5.02 -2.78
CA ARG A 516 -2.31 5.11 -3.44
C ARG A 516 -2.32 4.39 -4.79
N GLU A 517 -1.25 4.48 -5.57
CA GLU A 517 -1.12 3.73 -6.81
C GLU A 517 -1.10 2.22 -6.56
N GLN A 518 -0.34 1.76 -5.57
CA GLN A 518 -0.31 0.35 -5.15
C GLN A 518 -1.68 -0.14 -4.67
N LEU A 519 -2.40 0.68 -3.90
CA LEU A 519 -3.77 0.38 -3.49
C LEU A 519 -4.71 0.25 -4.70
N ASN A 520 -4.67 1.20 -5.64
CA ASN A 520 -5.47 1.16 -6.86
C ASN A 520 -5.16 -0.08 -7.72
N GLN A 521 -3.88 -0.46 -7.83
CA GLN A 521 -3.48 -1.67 -8.54
C GLN A 521 -4.04 -2.94 -7.88
N SER A 522 -3.94 -3.03 -6.55
CA SER A 522 -4.45 -4.17 -5.76
C SER A 522 -5.98 -4.25 -5.78
N GLN A 523 -6.68 -3.11 -5.79
CA GLN A 523 -8.14 -3.08 -5.95
C GLN A 523 -8.57 -3.54 -7.34
N ARG A 524 -7.83 -3.16 -8.39
CA ARG A 524 -8.08 -3.61 -9.77
C ARG A 524 -7.84 -5.12 -9.93
N SER A 525 -6.78 -5.68 -9.33
CA SER A 525 -6.54 -7.13 -9.36
C SER A 525 -7.66 -7.88 -8.63
N ARG A 526 -8.06 -7.42 -7.43
CA ARG A 526 -9.20 -7.99 -6.69
C ARG A 526 -10.50 -7.98 -7.50
N LEU A 527 -10.80 -6.87 -8.18
CA LEU A 527 -11.99 -6.76 -9.04
C LEU A 527 -11.94 -7.76 -10.20
N ARG A 528 -10.80 -7.90 -10.88
CA ARG A 528 -10.63 -8.89 -11.96
C ARG A 528 -10.88 -10.31 -11.48
N VAL A 529 -10.26 -10.70 -10.36
CA VAL A 529 -10.45 -12.04 -9.78
C VAL A 529 -11.91 -12.25 -9.34
N SER A 530 -12.57 -11.22 -8.80
CA SER A 530 -13.99 -11.29 -8.45
C SER A 530 -14.90 -11.46 -9.67
N GLU A 531 -14.61 -10.79 -10.79
CA GLU A 531 -15.36 -10.96 -12.04
C GLU A 531 -15.15 -12.37 -12.63
N GLU A 532 -13.93 -12.88 -12.60
CA GLU A 532 -13.60 -14.26 -13.00
C GLU A 532 -14.35 -15.29 -12.12
N LEU A 533 -14.45 -15.04 -10.81
CA LEU A 533 -15.21 -15.88 -9.89
C LEU A 533 -16.70 -15.89 -10.23
N ASN A 534 -17.29 -14.73 -10.53
CA ASN A 534 -18.70 -14.64 -10.88
C ASN A 534 -19.00 -15.39 -12.19
N ARG A 535 -18.18 -15.18 -13.23
CA ARG A 535 -18.32 -15.89 -14.52
C ARG A 535 -18.22 -17.41 -14.36
N THR A 536 -17.26 -17.88 -13.57
CA THR A 536 -17.10 -19.33 -13.32
C THR A 536 -18.22 -19.92 -12.47
N ARG A 537 -18.78 -19.16 -11.52
CA ARG A 537 -19.99 -19.56 -10.76
C ARG A 537 -21.23 -19.64 -11.64
N GLU A 538 -21.41 -18.72 -12.58
CA GLU A 538 -22.50 -18.77 -13.57
C GLU A 538 -22.39 -20.00 -14.47
N GLN A 539 -21.19 -20.30 -14.97
CA GLN A 539 -20.91 -21.52 -15.73
C GLN A 539 -21.15 -22.79 -14.91
N LEU A 540 -20.76 -22.79 -13.64
CA LEU A 540 -21.02 -23.92 -12.75
C LEU A 540 -22.53 -24.10 -12.52
N ALA A 541 -23.29 -23.01 -12.38
CA ALA A 541 -24.74 -23.06 -12.20
C ALA A 541 -25.43 -23.63 -13.44
N SER A 542 -25.06 -23.18 -14.65
CA SER A 542 -25.63 -23.71 -15.89
C SER A 542 -25.31 -25.19 -16.07
N VAL A 543 -24.07 -25.62 -15.84
CA VAL A 543 -23.67 -27.04 -15.91
C VAL A 543 -24.38 -27.89 -14.85
N LYS A 544 -24.59 -27.37 -13.64
CA LYS A 544 -25.38 -28.08 -12.60
C LYS A 544 -26.83 -28.29 -13.04
N ILE A 545 -27.44 -27.33 -13.73
CA ILE A 545 -28.80 -27.46 -14.26
C ILE A 545 -28.84 -28.52 -15.36
N THR A 546 -27.91 -28.49 -16.31
CA THR A 546 -27.86 -29.47 -17.41
C THR A 546 -27.57 -30.88 -16.91
N VAL A 547 -26.66 -31.05 -15.93
CA VAL A 547 -26.40 -32.35 -15.28
C VAL A 547 -27.67 -32.88 -14.62
N LYS A 548 -28.43 -32.04 -13.90
CA LYS A 548 -29.70 -32.45 -13.28
C LYS A 548 -30.74 -32.86 -14.30
N GLN A 549 -30.92 -32.08 -15.37
CA GLN A 549 -31.86 -32.39 -16.45
C GLN A 549 -31.49 -33.73 -17.11
N LYS A 550 -30.21 -33.91 -17.46
CA LYS A 550 -29.72 -35.14 -18.09
C LYS A 550 -29.80 -36.35 -17.16
N ALA A 551 -29.59 -36.18 -15.86
CA ALA A 551 -29.76 -37.24 -14.87
C ALA A 551 -31.22 -37.71 -14.78
N ILE A 552 -32.19 -36.77 -14.79
CA ILE A 552 -33.63 -37.08 -14.82
C ILE A 552 -34.01 -37.79 -16.13
N GLU A 553 -33.41 -37.39 -17.26
CA GLU A 553 -33.62 -38.05 -18.56
C GLU A 553 -33.12 -39.51 -18.56
N LEU A 554 -32.06 -39.84 -17.82
CA LEU A 554 -31.41 -41.16 -17.81
C LEU A 554 -31.94 -42.11 -16.73
N GLU A 555 -32.28 -41.59 -15.55
CA GLU A 555 -32.84 -42.34 -14.42
C GLU A 555 -34.26 -41.83 -14.11
N PRO A 556 -35.30 -42.46 -14.69
CA PRO A 556 -36.67 -42.05 -14.45
C PRO A 556 -37.11 -42.39 -13.02
N ASN A 557 -38.07 -41.61 -12.50
CA ASN A 557 -38.67 -41.87 -11.20
C ASN A 557 -39.27 -43.30 -11.13
N PRO A 558 -39.02 -44.09 -10.07
CA PRO A 558 -39.51 -45.46 -9.97
C PRO A 558 -41.05 -45.54 -9.97
N ASP A 559 -41.72 -44.50 -9.45
CA ASP A 559 -43.18 -44.39 -9.41
C ASP A 559 -43.79 -43.86 -10.72
N SER A 560 -42.95 -43.48 -11.70
CA SER A 560 -43.43 -43.07 -13.03
C SER A 560 -43.70 -44.29 -13.90
N LEU A 561 -44.58 -44.14 -14.90
CA LEU A 561 -44.86 -45.19 -15.89
C LEU A 561 -43.56 -45.73 -16.53
N ARG A 562 -42.58 -44.86 -16.77
CA ARG A 562 -41.26 -45.24 -17.30
C ARG A 562 -40.47 -46.12 -16.34
N GLY A 563 -40.49 -45.81 -15.04
CA GLY A 563 -39.84 -46.63 -14.00
C GLY A 563 -40.48 -48.02 -13.88
N PHE A 564 -41.82 -48.09 -13.99
CA PHE A 564 -42.56 -49.35 -14.01
C PHE A 564 -42.23 -50.20 -15.25
N LEU A 565 -42.20 -49.60 -16.44
CA LEU A 565 -41.85 -50.30 -17.69
C LEU A 565 -40.40 -50.81 -17.67
N HIS A 566 -39.47 -50.02 -17.13
CA HIS A 566 -38.05 -50.38 -17.08
C HIS A 566 -37.75 -51.55 -16.10
N SER A 567 -38.55 -51.70 -15.03
CA SER A 567 -38.37 -52.76 -14.03
C SER A 567 -39.02 -54.09 -14.43
N HIS A 568 -40.13 -54.05 -15.17
CA HIS A 568 -40.91 -55.25 -15.51
C HIS A 568 -40.74 -55.75 -16.96
N LEU A 569 -40.37 -54.89 -17.93
CA LEU A 569 -40.20 -55.25 -19.34
C LEU A 569 -38.89 -54.70 -19.93
N PRO A 570 -37.78 -55.45 -19.93
CA PRO A 570 -36.49 -54.97 -20.46
C PRO A 570 -36.52 -54.55 -21.95
N THR A 571 -37.43 -55.11 -22.75
CA THR A 571 -37.61 -54.83 -24.19
C THR A 571 -38.74 -53.80 -24.47
N TRP A 572 -39.17 -53.04 -23.47
CA TRP A 572 -40.25 -52.05 -23.63
C TRP A 572 -39.93 -50.98 -24.68
N HIS A 573 -38.65 -50.64 -24.85
CA HIS A 573 -38.14 -49.69 -25.85
C HIS A 573 -38.44 -50.10 -27.30
N ASP A 574 -38.47 -51.41 -27.58
CA ASP A 574 -38.73 -51.95 -28.94
C ASP A 574 -40.22 -52.12 -29.23
N THR A 575 -41.05 -52.09 -28.19
CA THR A 575 -42.50 -52.41 -28.24
C THR A 575 -43.34 -51.17 -27.89
N ILE A 576 -43.81 -51.06 -26.64
CA ILE A 576 -44.74 -50.03 -26.21
C ILE A 576 -44.11 -48.61 -26.22
N GLY A 577 -42.78 -48.53 -26.06
CA GLY A 577 -42.02 -47.28 -26.06
C GLY A 577 -42.01 -46.53 -27.39
N LYS A 578 -42.30 -47.21 -28.51
CA LYS A 578 -42.43 -46.60 -29.85
C LYS A 578 -43.79 -45.93 -30.09
N VAL A 579 -44.81 -46.32 -29.32
CA VAL A 579 -46.22 -45.94 -29.57
C VAL A 579 -46.72 -44.94 -28.52
N ILE A 580 -46.18 -45.00 -27.29
CA ILE A 580 -46.57 -44.10 -26.20
C ILE A 580 -45.99 -42.69 -26.39
N CYS A 581 -46.80 -41.66 -26.15
CA CYS A 581 -46.33 -40.28 -26.10
C CYS A 581 -45.32 -40.08 -24.95
N PRO A 582 -44.16 -39.42 -25.20
CA PRO A 582 -43.12 -39.22 -24.19
C PRO A 582 -43.61 -38.56 -22.89
N SER A 583 -44.58 -37.64 -22.97
CA SER A 583 -45.16 -36.95 -21.81
C SER A 583 -45.96 -37.86 -20.86
N LEU A 584 -46.43 -39.02 -21.33
CA LEU A 584 -47.15 -39.99 -20.50
C LEU A 584 -46.19 -40.90 -19.72
N LEU A 585 -44.95 -41.09 -20.21
CA LEU A 585 -43.94 -41.92 -19.55
C LEU A 585 -43.50 -41.34 -18.20
N GLU A 586 -43.58 -40.03 -18.03
CA GLU A 586 -43.16 -39.33 -16.81
C GLU A 586 -44.28 -39.18 -15.76
N ARG A 587 -45.52 -39.54 -16.09
CA ARG A 587 -46.67 -39.45 -15.19
C ARG A 587 -46.66 -40.55 -14.13
N THR A 588 -47.02 -40.19 -12.90
CA THR A 588 -47.07 -41.08 -11.73
C THR A 588 -48.49 -41.50 -11.34
N ASP A 589 -49.52 -41.01 -12.03
CA ASP A 589 -50.94 -41.22 -11.69
C ASP A 589 -51.60 -42.38 -12.47
N LEU A 590 -50.85 -43.04 -13.36
CA LEU A 590 -51.40 -43.98 -14.34
C LEU A 590 -51.62 -45.42 -13.81
N ASN A 591 -51.15 -45.77 -12.61
CA ASN A 591 -51.32 -47.07 -11.95
C ASN A 591 -51.31 -48.30 -12.91
N PRO A 592 -50.20 -48.54 -13.64
CA PRO A 592 -50.14 -49.58 -14.66
C PRO A 592 -50.19 -51.01 -14.08
N VAL A 593 -50.89 -51.93 -14.77
CA VAL A 593 -51.03 -53.36 -14.43
C VAL A 593 -50.87 -54.19 -15.72
N PHE A 594 -50.18 -55.35 -15.64
CA PHE A 594 -50.11 -56.31 -16.75
C PHE A 594 -51.24 -57.34 -16.66
N GLU A 595 -52.08 -57.41 -17.70
CA GLU A 595 -52.89 -58.60 -18.01
C GLU A 595 -52.17 -59.45 -19.09
N GLU A 596 -52.62 -60.70 -19.28
CA GLU A 596 -51.95 -61.75 -20.08
C GLU A 596 -51.26 -61.24 -21.36
N ALA A 597 -50.03 -61.76 -21.59
CA ALA A 597 -49.12 -61.28 -22.63
C ALA A 597 -49.68 -61.48 -24.04
N ASN A 598 -50.22 -60.40 -24.62
CA ASN A 598 -50.59 -60.30 -26.03
C ASN A 598 -49.78 -59.18 -26.68
N ASP A 599 -49.15 -59.45 -27.84
CA ASP A 599 -48.37 -58.48 -28.63
C ASP A 599 -49.25 -57.45 -29.39
N SER A 600 -50.45 -57.18 -28.89
CA SER A 600 -51.44 -56.31 -29.52
C SER A 600 -51.84 -55.17 -28.59
N VAL A 601 -51.86 -53.95 -29.11
CA VAL A 601 -52.33 -52.77 -28.38
C VAL A 601 -53.85 -52.72 -28.54
N TYR A 602 -54.59 -53.02 -27.48
CA TYR A 602 -56.06 -53.14 -27.51
C TYR A 602 -56.58 -54.10 -28.60
N GLY A 603 -55.86 -55.19 -28.90
CA GLY A 603 -56.24 -56.17 -29.93
C GLY A 603 -55.81 -55.81 -31.36
N LEU A 604 -55.12 -54.69 -31.56
CA LEU A 604 -54.55 -54.28 -32.85
C LEU A 604 -53.06 -54.62 -32.93
N GLN A 605 -52.66 -55.39 -33.94
CA GLN A 605 -51.27 -55.70 -34.23
C GLN A 605 -50.72 -54.69 -35.26
N ILE A 606 -49.70 -53.94 -34.87
CA ILE A 606 -49.06 -52.91 -35.69
C ILE A 606 -47.63 -53.35 -36.01
N ASP A 607 -47.20 -53.16 -37.26
CA ASP A 607 -45.80 -53.37 -37.63
C ASP A 607 -44.94 -52.21 -37.12
N LEU A 608 -44.13 -52.47 -36.08
CA LEU A 608 -43.29 -51.49 -35.39
C LEU A 608 -41.89 -51.32 -36.03
N THR A 609 -41.63 -51.96 -37.17
CA THR A 609 -40.33 -51.90 -37.86
C THR A 609 -40.05 -50.53 -38.50
N ALA A 610 -41.09 -49.78 -38.86
CA ALA A 610 -40.99 -48.46 -39.50
C ALA A 610 -40.91 -47.27 -38.53
N ILE A 611 -41.09 -47.50 -37.22
CA ILE A 611 -41.10 -46.44 -36.20
C ILE A 611 -39.70 -46.33 -35.57
N GLU A 612 -39.12 -45.13 -35.62
CA GLU A 612 -37.82 -44.80 -35.05
C GLU A 612 -37.79 -45.02 -33.53
N LEU A 613 -36.68 -45.56 -33.03
CA LEU A 613 -36.49 -45.77 -31.59
C LEU A 613 -36.38 -44.44 -30.87
N THR A 614 -37.25 -44.23 -29.89
CA THR A 614 -37.16 -43.10 -28.96
C THR A 614 -35.89 -43.26 -28.09
N PRO A 615 -34.98 -42.26 -28.06
CA PRO A 615 -33.64 -42.36 -27.47
C PRO A 615 -33.68 -42.22 -25.94
N HIS A 616 -34.35 -43.14 -25.26
CA HIS A 616 -34.57 -43.07 -23.80
C HIS A 616 -33.69 -44.02 -22.98
N ASP A 617 -32.77 -44.77 -23.60
CA ASP A 617 -31.77 -45.57 -22.87
C ASP A 617 -30.49 -45.75 -23.69
N ASN A 618 -29.87 -44.63 -24.05
CA ASN A 618 -28.64 -44.65 -24.86
C ASN A 618 -27.40 -44.63 -23.96
N GLU A 619 -26.47 -45.57 -24.17
CA GLU A 619 -25.09 -45.49 -23.64
C GLU A 619 -24.42 -44.13 -23.95
N GLN A 620 -24.82 -43.49 -25.05
CA GLN A 620 -24.37 -42.16 -25.44
C GLN A 620 -24.80 -41.08 -24.42
N GLY A 621 -26.06 -41.11 -23.96
CA GLY A 621 -26.55 -40.19 -22.94
C GLY A 621 -25.83 -40.38 -21.60
N ARG A 622 -25.51 -41.62 -21.21
CA ARG A 622 -24.70 -41.90 -20.01
C ARG A 622 -23.28 -41.34 -20.13
N ARG A 623 -22.66 -41.43 -21.31
CA ARG A 623 -21.34 -40.83 -21.58
C ARG A 623 -21.40 -39.30 -21.56
N GLU A 624 -22.44 -38.69 -22.11
CA GLU A 624 -22.65 -37.24 -22.03
C GLU A 624 -22.85 -36.77 -20.57
N LEU A 625 -23.61 -37.52 -19.77
CA LEU A 625 -23.77 -37.23 -18.34
C LEU A 625 -22.43 -37.33 -17.60
N GLU A 626 -21.63 -38.37 -17.85
CA GLU A 626 -20.28 -38.51 -17.28
C GLU A 626 -19.36 -37.35 -17.69
N GLN A 627 -19.43 -36.90 -18.95
CA GLN A 627 -18.69 -35.73 -19.42
C GLN A 627 -19.13 -34.45 -18.70
N LEU A 628 -20.43 -34.19 -18.62
CA LEU A 628 -20.98 -33.03 -17.91
C LEU A 628 -20.65 -33.05 -16.41
N GLN A 629 -20.68 -34.23 -15.77
CA GLN A 629 -20.26 -34.40 -14.38
C GLN A 629 -18.77 -34.17 -14.19
N SER A 630 -17.92 -34.59 -15.13
CA SER A 630 -16.48 -34.31 -15.10
C SER A 630 -16.20 -32.81 -15.26
N GLN A 631 -16.95 -32.12 -16.14
CA GLN A 631 -16.89 -30.68 -16.34
C GLN A 631 -17.40 -29.93 -15.10
N GLN A 632 -18.44 -30.43 -14.44
CA GLN A 632 -18.91 -29.88 -13.17
C GLN A 632 -17.80 -29.97 -12.11
N GLN A 633 -17.12 -31.12 -11.99
CA GLN A 633 -16.04 -31.29 -11.01
C GLN A 633 -14.83 -30.40 -11.32
N SER A 634 -14.47 -30.20 -12.59
CA SER A 634 -13.40 -29.27 -12.96
C SER A 634 -13.76 -27.81 -12.65
N LEU A 635 -15.01 -27.41 -12.90
CA LEU A 635 -15.51 -26.08 -12.56
C LEU A 635 -15.56 -25.86 -11.04
N ILE A 636 -15.94 -26.86 -10.24
CA ILE A 636 -15.91 -26.75 -8.77
C ILE A 636 -14.49 -26.49 -8.28
N LYS A 637 -13.50 -27.27 -8.74
CA LYS A 637 -12.09 -27.06 -8.39
C LYS A 637 -11.61 -25.68 -8.84
N ARG A 638 -12.02 -25.23 -10.02
CA ARG A 638 -11.66 -23.91 -10.52
C ARG A 638 -12.23 -22.77 -9.67
N VAL A 639 -13.47 -22.92 -9.19
CA VAL A 639 -14.07 -21.97 -8.24
C VAL A 639 -13.28 -21.95 -6.94
N GLU A 640 -12.92 -23.10 -6.36
CA GLU A 640 -12.09 -23.17 -5.15
C GLU A 640 -10.72 -22.50 -5.32
N GLU A 641 -10.06 -22.70 -6.47
CA GLU A 641 -8.79 -22.03 -6.81
C GLU A 641 -8.93 -20.50 -6.89
N ILE A 642 -9.98 -20.02 -7.57
CA ILE A 642 -10.22 -18.58 -7.73
C ILE A 642 -10.63 -17.95 -6.38
N GLU A 643 -11.38 -18.67 -5.53
CA GLU A 643 -11.71 -18.20 -4.17
C GLU A 643 -10.44 -18.05 -3.30
N GLN A 644 -9.48 -18.98 -3.40
CA GLN A 644 -8.19 -18.83 -2.73
C GLN A 644 -7.38 -17.64 -3.26
N GLN A 645 -7.41 -17.42 -4.58
CA GLN A 645 -6.77 -16.24 -5.19
C GLN A 645 -7.42 -14.95 -4.73
N LEU A 646 -8.76 -14.90 -4.68
CA LEU A 646 -9.51 -13.74 -4.18
C LEU A 646 -9.17 -13.44 -2.72
N GLY A 647 -8.98 -14.48 -1.90
CA GLY A 647 -8.50 -14.34 -0.52
C GLY A 647 -7.16 -13.61 -0.44
N ARG A 648 -6.16 -14.06 -1.22
CA ARG A 648 -4.82 -13.41 -1.28
C ARG A 648 -4.90 -11.97 -1.77
N GLU A 649 -5.65 -11.70 -2.83
CA GLU A 649 -5.83 -10.34 -3.35
C GLU A 649 -6.55 -9.43 -2.34
N SER A 650 -7.47 -9.98 -1.53
CA SER A 650 -8.12 -9.22 -0.46
C SER A 650 -7.17 -8.87 0.69
N GLU A 651 -6.23 -9.77 1.02
CA GLU A 651 -5.15 -9.51 1.98
C GLU A 651 -4.20 -8.43 1.44
N CYS A 652 -3.78 -8.51 0.17
CA CYS A 652 -2.95 -7.47 -0.46
C CYS A 652 -3.62 -6.09 -0.43
N VAL A 653 -4.93 -6.01 -0.68
CA VAL A 653 -5.68 -4.75 -0.57
C VAL A 653 -5.67 -4.24 0.87
N SER A 654 -5.89 -5.11 1.86
CA SER A 654 -5.86 -4.72 3.27
C SER A 654 -4.48 -4.21 3.71
N GLU A 655 -3.39 -4.82 3.24
CA GLU A 655 -2.02 -4.38 3.49
C GLU A 655 -1.74 -3.02 2.84
N ALA A 656 -2.17 -2.81 1.60
CA ALA A 656 -2.03 -1.55 0.89
C ALA A 656 -2.86 -0.42 1.56
N GLU A 657 -4.07 -0.71 2.04
CA GLU A 657 -4.89 0.23 2.81
C GLU A 657 -4.19 0.63 4.12
N ALA A 658 -3.64 -0.35 4.84
CA ALA A 658 -2.87 -0.08 6.06
C ALA A 658 -1.64 0.79 5.80
N GLN A 659 -0.92 0.55 4.69
CA GLN A 659 0.23 1.36 4.28
C GLN A 659 -0.18 2.79 3.93
N VAL A 660 -1.28 2.98 3.19
CA VAL A 660 -1.83 4.32 2.92
C VAL A 660 -2.17 5.06 4.22
N HIS A 661 -2.82 4.39 5.18
CA HIS A 661 -3.12 5.00 6.48
C HIS A 661 -1.86 5.37 7.28
N GLN A 662 -0.84 4.51 7.26
CA GLN A 662 0.43 4.77 7.92
C GLN A 662 1.14 6.00 7.33
N VAL A 663 1.21 6.10 6.00
CA VAL A 663 1.83 7.24 5.31
C VAL A 663 1.00 8.51 5.51
N GLN A 664 -0.33 8.44 5.51
CA GLN A 664 -1.18 9.59 5.83
C GLN A 664 -0.92 10.13 7.25
N HIS A 665 -0.76 9.25 8.23
CA HIS A 665 -0.43 9.65 9.59
C HIS A 665 0.96 10.29 9.67
N GLN A 666 1.96 9.74 8.95
CA GLN A 666 3.29 10.34 8.85
C GLN A 666 3.24 11.72 8.17
N LEU A 667 2.47 11.86 7.09
CA LEU A 667 2.27 13.14 6.41
C LEU A 667 1.66 14.19 7.34
N GLN A 668 0.62 13.84 8.12
CA GLN A 668 0.04 14.75 9.11
C GLN A 668 1.06 15.17 10.18
N LYS A 669 1.92 14.24 10.61
CA LYS A 669 3.01 14.56 11.56
C LYS A 669 3.99 15.56 10.95
N GLN A 670 4.39 15.37 9.69
CA GLN A 670 5.31 16.29 9.01
C GLN A 670 4.66 17.65 8.71
N GLN A 671 3.36 17.70 8.39
CA GLN A 671 2.62 18.96 8.24
C GLN A 671 2.68 19.79 9.53
N ARG A 672 2.46 19.15 10.68
CA ARG A 672 2.58 19.81 11.99
C ARG A 672 4.00 20.26 12.29
N GLU A 673 5.02 19.50 11.88
CA GLU A 673 6.43 19.90 12.05
C GLU A 673 6.76 21.13 11.21
N VAL A 674 6.25 21.22 9.98
CA VAL A 674 6.41 22.41 9.12
C VAL A 674 5.70 23.62 9.74
N GLU A 675 4.46 23.46 10.21
CA GLU A 675 3.74 24.52 10.93
C GLU A 675 4.52 25.00 12.16
N TYR A 676 5.02 24.06 12.97
CA TYR A 676 5.84 24.36 14.14
C TYR A 676 7.14 25.11 13.77
N ALA A 677 7.84 24.69 12.71
CA ALA A 677 9.06 25.32 12.25
C ALA A 677 8.80 26.75 11.71
N LEU A 678 7.72 26.95 10.97
CA LEU A 678 7.29 28.28 10.49
C LEU A 678 6.90 29.21 11.65
N ASP A 679 6.14 28.71 12.62
CA ASP A 679 5.77 29.47 13.82
C ASP A 679 7.00 29.84 14.65
N ALA A 680 7.95 28.91 14.84
CA ALA A 680 9.21 29.17 15.53
C ALA A 680 10.04 30.24 14.82
N GLN A 681 10.13 30.17 13.49
CA GLN A 681 10.81 31.19 12.68
C GLN A 681 10.13 32.56 12.78
N ALA A 682 8.80 32.60 12.75
CA ALA A 682 8.03 33.84 12.87
C ALA A 682 8.20 34.50 14.24
N ARG A 683 8.19 33.70 15.32
CA ARG A 683 8.46 34.17 16.68
C ARG A 683 9.87 34.75 16.81
N LEU A 684 10.89 34.03 16.33
CA LEU A 684 12.26 34.53 16.38
C LEU A 684 12.43 35.82 15.56
N LYS A 685 11.81 35.92 14.36
CA LYS A 685 11.79 37.16 13.57
C LYS A 685 11.16 38.33 14.32
N ALA A 686 10.04 38.08 15.02
CA ALA A 686 9.37 39.10 15.82
C ALA A 686 10.24 39.53 17.02
N ASP A 687 10.86 38.58 17.71
CA ASP A 687 11.75 38.83 18.85
C ASP A 687 13.00 39.62 18.43
N ILE A 688 13.65 39.24 17.31
CA ILE A 688 14.80 40.00 16.76
C ILE A 688 14.36 41.41 16.39
N LYS A 689 13.21 41.58 15.71
CA LYS A 689 12.69 42.91 15.36
C LYS A 689 12.44 43.77 16.60
N ARG A 690 11.90 43.17 17.66
CA ARG A 690 11.69 43.85 18.95
C ARG A 690 13.03 44.24 19.58
N GLN A 691 13.99 43.32 19.68
CA GLN A 691 15.31 43.60 20.27
C GLN A 691 16.08 44.68 19.48
N VAL A 692 16.02 44.66 18.16
CA VAL A 692 16.60 45.71 17.30
C VAL A 692 15.91 47.06 17.56
N SER A 693 14.58 47.08 17.72
CA SER A 693 13.86 48.32 18.05
C SER A 693 14.19 48.85 19.45
N GLU A 694 14.33 47.97 20.45
CA GLU A 694 14.73 48.33 21.82
C GLU A 694 16.16 48.87 21.84
N ARG A 695 17.11 48.24 21.14
CA ARG A 695 18.49 48.78 20.98
C ARG A 695 18.49 50.12 20.27
N ALA A 696 17.71 50.28 19.19
CA ALA A 696 17.62 51.55 18.47
C ALA A 696 17.06 52.67 19.35
N GLN A 697 16.08 52.38 20.21
CA GLN A 697 15.57 53.35 21.20
C GLN A 697 16.61 53.68 22.27
N GLN A 698 17.32 52.68 22.81
CA GLN A 698 18.39 52.90 23.78
C GLN A 698 19.55 53.72 23.20
N LEU A 699 19.96 53.45 21.96
CA LEU A 699 20.99 54.22 21.26
C LEU A 699 20.55 55.67 21.03
N ARG A 700 19.29 55.90 20.64
CA ARG A 700 18.74 57.25 20.50
C ARG A 700 18.71 58.01 21.84
N ALA A 701 18.23 57.36 22.90
CA ALA A 701 18.22 57.98 24.23
C ALA A 701 19.63 58.31 24.74
N GLN A 702 20.63 57.48 24.41
CA GLN A 702 22.03 57.76 24.72
C GLN A 702 22.57 58.92 23.85
N GLN A 703 22.23 58.97 22.56
CA GLN A 703 22.59 60.08 21.67
C GLN A 703 22.03 61.41 22.20
N GLU A 704 20.73 61.47 22.50
CA GLU A 704 20.06 62.64 23.08
C GLU A 704 20.74 63.09 24.39
N ALA A 705 21.04 62.16 25.30
CA ALA A 705 21.73 62.48 26.55
C ALA A 705 23.17 63.01 26.34
N TYR A 706 23.89 62.54 25.32
CA TYR A 706 25.21 63.06 24.98
C TYR A 706 25.15 64.39 24.21
N GLU A 707 24.09 64.65 23.45
CA GLU A 707 23.82 65.95 22.80
C GLU A 707 23.47 67.02 23.85
N GLU A 708 22.56 66.73 24.79
CA GLU A 708 22.27 67.61 25.94
C GLU A 708 23.53 67.88 26.78
N ARG A 709 24.36 66.86 26.98
CA ARG A 709 25.64 67.01 27.67
C ARG A 709 26.63 67.88 26.90
N LEU A 710 26.59 67.87 25.57
CA LEU A 710 27.45 68.69 24.73
C LEU A 710 26.97 70.16 24.70
N GLU A 711 25.66 70.38 24.68
CA GLU A 711 25.04 71.71 24.80
C GLU A 711 25.36 72.36 26.15
N SER A 712 25.11 71.67 27.26
CA SER A 712 25.46 72.16 28.60
C SER A 712 26.96 72.42 28.78
N LEU A 713 27.83 71.62 28.15
CA LEU A 713 29.28 71.88 28.13
C LEU A 713 29.61 73.15 27.35
N ASN A 714 28.96 73.39 26.20
CA ASN A 714 29.16 74.63 25.44
C ASN A 714 28.69 75.87 26.21
N GLU A 715 27.52 75.82 26.85
CA GLU A 715 27.03 76.90 27.72
C GLU A 715 27.96 77.17 28.91
N HIS A 716 28.52 76.11 29.50
CA HIS A 716 29.50 76.23 30.57
C HIS A 716 30.82 76.86 30.08
N ILE A 717 31.27 76.53 28.87
CA ILE A 717 32.45 77.14 28.25
C ILE A 717 32.19 78.63 27.96
N GLU A 718 31.03 79.00 27.43
CA GLU A 718 30.71 80.40 27.13
C GLU A 718 30.61 81.26 28.39
N SER A 719 29.94 80.77 29.44
CA SER A 719 29.84 81.50 30.72
C SER A 719 31.19 81.63 31.44
N SER A 720 32.01 80.59 31.46
CA SER A 720 33.34 80.62 32.10
C SER A 720 34.36 81.46 31.33
N THR A 721 34.30 81.46 29.99
CA THR A 721 35.14 82.35 29.17
C THR A 721 34.79 83.83 29.36
N GLN A 722 33.51 84.17 29.51
CA GLN A 722 33.09 85.53 29.86
C GLN A 722 33.60 85.95 31.25
N ALA A 723 33.48 85.07 32.26
CA ALA A 723 33.99 85.34 33.61
C ALA A 723 35.51 85.55 33.65
N LEU A 724 36.29 84.79 32.87
CA LEU A 724 37.74 84.98 32.75
C LEU A 724 38.12 86.31 32.09
N ILE A 725 37.36 86.77 31.09
CA ILE A 725 37.58 88.08 30.44
C ILE A 725 37.27 89.22 31.42
N GLU A 726 36.24 89.07 32.25
CA GLU A 726 35.83 90.08 33.22
C GLU A 726 36.83 90.17 34.39
N GLN A 727 37.36 89.03 34.86
CA GLN A 727 38.47 88.99 35.82
C GLN A 727 39.72 89.69 35.28
N GLN A 728 40.09 89.45 34.01
CA GLN A 728 41.23 90.12 33.39
C GLN A 728 41.06 91.65 33.35
N ARG A 729 39.87 92.14 32.98
CA ARG A 729 39.58 93.58 32.96
C ARG A 729 39.62 94.20 34.35
N SER A 730 39.10 93.52 35.37
CA SER A 730 39.10 94.02 36.74
C SER A 730 40.53 94.17 37.30
N ALA A 731 41.41 93.22 37.03
CA ALA A 731 42.76 93.23 37.55
C ALA A 731 43.71 94.17 36.78
N GLU A 732 43.45 94.44 35.49
CA GLU A 732 44.15 95.51 34.74
C GLU A 732 43.81 96.93 35.22
N ILE A 733 42.72 97.11 35.97
CA ILE A 733 42.31 98.41 36.54
C ILE A 733 42.92 98.64 37.93
N GLU A 734 43.27 97.57 38.65
CA GLU A 734 43.85 97.63 40.00
C GLU A 734 45.39 97.81 40.02
N LEU A 735 46.05 97.52 38.89
CA LEU A 735 47.47 97.76 38.63
C LEU A 735 47.69 99.16 38.05
#